data_AF-A0A955VE61-F1
#
_entry.id   AF-A0A955VE61-F1
#
_cell.length_a   1.000
_cell.length_b   1.000
_cell.length_c   1.000
_cell.angle_alpha   90.00
_cell.angle_beta   90.00
_cell.angle_gamma   90.00
#
_symmetry.space_group_name_H-M   'P 1'
#
loop_
_entity.id
_entity.type
_entity.pdbx_description
1 polymer ?
#
loop_
_entity_poly.entity_id
_entity_poly.type
_entity_poly.pdbx_seq_one_letter_code
_entity_poly.pdbx_strand_id
1 'polypeptide(L)'
;QGTYGIAETLPAPGAAVWTATGAGATRTVSVGPAEQATLAFGNTCACVDPDPDDCLAPACQPDGSCVDVAVTAGTTCDDGDACTVGERCDAGGGCVGGAARVCDDGNGCTIDGCDPGTGCTTVDDDGAACSDGSECTVGDACAGGSCVPGAPRVCDDANACTDDACDDALGCVTTDNDDPCEDGDLCTVGDRCGGGACVPGGARDCDDHNVCTDDGCNPTTGCTTTDNEADCDDGSLCTVGDVCAGGSCVPGAGALDCDDENVCTDDSCDAVAGCQHVDNDDPCSDGDFCTNGDVCAAGACVPGPALACDDANDCTDDRCESGSGCVFAANTAACSDGSACTIGDACADEACVPGPALDCDDDDECTVDSCDAGDGCHHAPDPALATAWLFTEDDGDVIVAVSATPDAPAGLANGAYLRWRVTFIPADAGDPLASLPTVGASVAAADALPGASCGARASEPVTVYEPLPCDPGAENAFDLGAAEGLNALVCGDYDGLRDAEGAIAVAHDLTPFQGFAIGEKAASEAGGTIVALYLGGTLTASSGQIWGDVAHALAADAALHVAADVNLAAGGSWVQATPLDFASACADARLLSLFLGDAEPTAPSAAAWYGTVLLVGDEPGTNVFAVDAADLVGNVTLDVRVPAGATAVVNVLGGPEIAFGQGEIRLSGADAAHVLVNFPGATDLTIGAFQFNASLLAPFATLHYSHGDLHGTVVVARLDGDVELRADGIFGGTIAVVTGCEGEPPAEDTSGR
;
A
#
# COMPACT_ATOMS: atom_id res chain seq x y z
N GLN A 1 -130.42 -129.38 -16.40
CA GLN A 1 -131.23 -130.39 -15.70
C GLN A 1 -130.48 -130.83 -14.46
N GLY A 2 -131.04 -130.59 -13.28
CA GLY A 2 -130.42 -130.92 -11.99
C GLY A 2 -131.11 -130.12 -10.89
N THR A 3 -132.05 -130.75 -10.21
CA THR A 3 -132.84 -130.20 -9.10
C THR A 3 -131.95 -130.14 -7.86
N TYR A 4 -131.78 -128.95 -7.27
CA TYR A 4 -131.22 -128.77 -5.92
C TYR A 4 -132.37 -128.32 -5.01
N GLY A 5 -132.64 -129.11 -3.97
CA GLY A 5 -133.71 -128.85 -3.01
C GLY A 5 -133.32 -127.75 -2.02
N ILE A 6 -134.27 -126.84 -1.75
CA ILE A 6 -134.20 -125.83 -0.70
C ILE A 6 -134.90 -126.41 0.54
N ALA A 7 -134.15 -126.66 1.62
CA ALA A 7 -134.67 -127.15 2.89
C ALA A 7 -134.85 -126.00 3.89
N GLU A 8 -136.12 -125.62 4.06
CA GLU A 8 -136.85 -125.16 5.25
C GLU A 8 -136.05 -124.85 6.53
N THR A 9 -135.65 -123.59 6.73
CA THR A 9 -135.99 -122.70 7.88
C THR A 9 -135.07 -121.46 7.87
N LEU A 10 -135.67 -120.26 7.94
CA LEU A 10 -135.05 -118.95 7.68
C LEU A 10 -134.45 -118.26 8.92
N PRO A 11 -133.33 -117.51 8.80
CA PRO A 11 -132.99 -116.37 9.65
C PRO A 11 -133.24 -115.00 8.96
N ALA A 12 -133.18 -113.91 9.74
CA ALA A 12 -133.68 -112.54 9.51
C ALA A 12 -133.02 -111.69 8.36
N PRO A 13 -133.58 -110.51 7.96
CA PRO A 13 -133.43 -109.89 6.64
C PRO A 13 -132.23 -108.93 6.49
N GLY A 14 -131.69 -108.87 5.27
CA GLY A 14 -130.64 -107.93 4.85
C GLY A 14 -129.62 -108.60 3.93
N ALA A 15 -129.67 -108.28 2.63
CA ALA A 15 -128.69 -108.59 1.57
C ALA A 15 -127.75 -109.80 1.82
N ALA A 16 -128.32 -110.99 2.04
CA ALA A 16 -127.57 -112.22 2.02
C ALA A 16 -127.40 -112.67 0.57
N VAL A 17 -126.21 -112.42 0.01
CA VAL A 17 -125.76 -112.96 -1.27
C VAL A 17 -125.48 -114.45 -1.09
N TRP A 18 -126.08 -115.30 -1.93
CA TRP A 18 -125.85 -116.74 -1.87
C TRP A 18 -124.76 -117.14 -2.85
N THR A 19 -123.83 -117.96 -2.36
CA THR A 19 -122.84 -118.67 -3.17
C THR A 19 -123.19 -120.15 -3.17
N ALA A 20 -123.34 -120.75 -4.35
CA ALA A 20 -123.43 -122.19 -4.50
C ALA A 20 -122.16 -122.68 -5.22
N THR A 21 -121.41 -123.55 -4.56
CA THR A 21 -120.13 -124.10 -5.06
C THR A 21 -120.32 -125.58 -5.38
N GLY A 22 -120.05 -125.97 -6.63
CA GLY A 22 -120.08 -127.38 -7.05
C GLY A 22 -119.17 -127.58 -8.25
N ALA A 23 -118.09 -128.35 -8.07
CA ALA A 23 -117.09 -128.80 -9.05
C ALA A 23 -116.58 -127.72 -10.04
N GLY A 24 -115.93 -126.67 -9.50
CA GLY A 24 -114.99 -125.83 -10.25
C GLY A 24 -115.41 -124.39 -10.57
N ALA A 25 -116.57 -123.92 -10.11
CA ALA A 25 -116.96 -122.50 -10.25
C ALA A 25 -117.74 -121.98 -9.02
N THR A 26 -117.55 -120.69 -8.71
CA THR A 26 -118.35 -119.91 -7.75
C THR A 26 -119.34 -119.05 -8.55
N ARG A 27 -120.62 -119.03 -8.17
CA ARG A 27 -121.62 -118.15 -8.80
C ARG A 27 -122.51 -117.49 -7.75
N THR A 28 -122.85 -116.23 -7.99
CA THR A 28 -123.65 -115.36 -7.12
C THR A 28 -125.08 -115.24 -7.63
N VAL A 29 -126.06 -115.33 -6.71
CA VAL A 29 -127.48 -115.10 -7.01
C VAL A 29 -128.00 -113.95 -6.14
N SER A 30 -128.56 -112.93 -6.79
CA SER A 30 -129.24 -111.80 -6.13
C SER A 30 -130.73 -111.86 -6.46
N VAL A 31 -131.59 -111.86 -5.44
CA VAL A 31 -133.06 -111.89 -5.62
C VAL A 31 -133.65 -110.58 -5.08
N GLY A 32 -134.28 -109.80 -5.97
CA GLY A 32 -135.03 -108.59 -5.62
C GLY A 32 -136.49 -108.89 -5.22
N PRO A 33 -137.22 -107.90 -4.68
CA PRO A 33 -138.55 -108.11 -4.11
C PRO A 33 -139.65 -108.06 -5.18
N ALA A 34 -139.81 -109.12 -5.98
CA ALA A 34 -141.07 -109.45 -6.66
C ALA A 34 -140.96 -110.86 -7.27
N GLU A 35 -142.02 -111.65 -7.13
CA GLU A 35 -142.08 -113.06 -7.54
C GLU A 35 -141.79 -113.27 -9.04
N GLN A 36 -140.95 -114.28 -9.34
CA GLN A 36 -140.54 -114.86 -10.65
C GLN A 36 -139.20 -114.36 -11.23
N ALA A 37 -138.19 -115.24 -11.16
CA ALA A 37 -136.85 -115.06 -11.72
C ALA A 37 -136.70 -115.81 -13.06
N THR A 38 -136.13 -115.13 -14.08
CA THR A 38 -135.83 -115.70 -15.40
C THR A 38 -134.31 -115.81 -15.58
N LEU A 39 -133.82 -117.01 -15.92
CA LEU A 39 -132.40 -117.35 -16.13
C LEU A 39 -132.01 -117.25 -17.62
N ALA A 40 -130.95 -116.53 -17.97
CA ALA A 40 -130.37 -116.49 -19.32
C ALA A 40 -128.83 -116.68 -19.27
N PHE A 41 -128.27 -117.47 -20.21
CA PHE A 41 -126.88 -117.94 -20.23
C PHE A 41 -126.14 -117.58 -21.56
N GLY A 42 -124.87 -117.15 -21.47
CA GLY A 42 -123.81 -117.14 -22.52
C GLY A 42 -123.70 -115.85 -23.35
N ASN A 43 -122.53 -115.26 -23.66
CA ASN A 43 -121.13 -115.72 -23.73
C ASN A 43 -120.13 -114.57 -23.39
N THR A 44 -118.92 -114.89 -22.92
CA THR A 44 -117.83 -113.94 -22.63
C THR A 44 -116.76 -113.97 -23.73
N CYS A 45 -116.50 -112.82 -24.36
CA CYS A 45 -115.36 -112.52 -25.23
C CYS A 45 -114.37 -111.67 -24.42
N ALA A 46 -113.06 -111.97 -24.45
CA ALA A 46 -112.03 -111.29 -23.66
C ALA A 46 -110.90 -110.81 -24.58
N CYS A 47 -110.95 -109.54 -24.98
CA CYS A 47 -109.83 -108.84 -25.61
C CYS A 47 -108.96 -108.25 -24.49
N VAL A 48 -107.65 -108.45 -24.56
CA VAL A 48 -106.69 -107.84 -23.64
C VAL A 48 -106.06 -106.67 -24.37
N ASP A 49 -106.12 -105.51 -23.75
CA ASP A 49 -105.47 -104.30 -24.22
C ASP A 49 -103.97 -104.36 -23.90
N PRO A 50 -103.08 -104.36 -24.91
CA PRO A 50 -101.65 -104.40 -24.69
C PRO A 50 -101.05 -103.07 -24.20
N ASP A 51 -101.74 -101.93 -24.37
CA ASP A 51 -101.26 -100.61 -23.97
C ASP A 51 -102.39 -99.73 -23.40
N PRO A 52 -102.65 -99.78 -22.08
CA PRO A 52 -103.74 -99.03 -21.46
C PRO A 52 -103.52 -97.51 -21.41
N ASP A 53 -102.34 -97.03 -21.81
CA ASP A 53 -101.96 -95.61 -21.78
C ASP A 53 -102.16 -94.93 -23.15
N ASP A 54 -102.51 -95.69 -24.19
CA ASP A 54 -102.97 -95.15 -25.46
C ASP A 54 -104.47 -94.81 -25.43
N CYS A 55 -104.94 -94.04 -26.42
CA CYS A 55 -106.32 -93.57 -26.47
C CYS A 55 -107.27 -94.53 -27.21
N LEU A 56 -106.91 -95.81 -27.24
CA LEU A 56 -107.68 -96.89 -27.85
C LEU A 56 -108.01 -97.93 -26.79
N ALA A 57 -109.16 -98.59 -26.93
CA ALA A 57 -109.49 -99.75 -26.13
C ALA A 57 -110.16 -100.81 -27.01
N PRO A 58 -109.84 -102.09 -26.83
CA PRO A 58 -110.37 -103.15 -27.69
C PRO A 58 -111.86 -103.40 -27.38
N ALA A 59 -112.70 -103.36 -28.41
CA ALA A 59 -114.11 -103.71 -28.32
C ALA A 59 -114.41 -105.00 -29.11
N CYS A 60 -115.15 -105.94 -28.50
CA CYS A 60 -115.59 -107.16 -29.19
C CYS A 60 -116.68 -106.85 -30.21
N GLN A 61 -116.47 -107.24 -31.46
CA GLN A 61 -117.48 -107.25 -32.50
C GLN A 61 -118.42 -108.46 -32.36
N PRO A 62 -119.64 -108.41 -32.95
CA PRO A 62 -120.61 -109.51 -32.87
C PRO A 62 -120.12 -110.85 -33.44
N ASP A 63 -119.08 -110.84 -34.27
CA ASP A 63 -118.43 -112.03 -34.85
C ASP A 63 -117.31 -112.62 -33.98
N GLY A 64 -117.00 -112.00 -32.84
CA GLY A 64 -115.98 -112.44 -31.90
C GLY A 64 -114.57 -111.92 -32.19
N SER A 65 -114.39 -111.02 -33.16
CA SER A 65 -113.12 -110.32 -33.40
C SER A 65 -112.93 -109.09 -32.49
N CYS A 66 -111.68 -108.74 -32.17
CA CYS A 66 -111.33 -107.53 -31.43
C CYS A 66 -110.91 -106.44 -32.41
N VAL A 67 -111.47 -105.24 -32.26
CA VAL A 67 -111.02 -104.03 -32.97
C VAL A 67 -110.83 -102.91 -31.95
N ASP A 68 -109.85 -102.05 -32.20
CA ASP A 68 -109.59 -100.89 -31.36
C ASP A 68 -110.62 -99.80 -31.62
N VAL A 69 -111.20 -99.29 -30.55
CA VAL A 69 -112.17 -98.20 -30.58
C VAL A 69 -111.65 -97.08 -29.69
N ALA A 70 -111.75 -95.84 -30.15
CA ALA A 70 -111.33 -94.67 -29.38
C ALA A 70 -112.03 -94.64 -28.01
N VAL A 71 -111.23 -94.46 -26.95
CA VAL A 71 -111.76 -94.26 -25.60
C VAL A 71 -112.46 -92.91 -25.48
N THR A 72 -113.21 -92.70 -24.39
CA THR A 72 -113.98 -91.45 -24.22
C THR A 72 -113.02 -90.26 -24.16
N ALA A 73 -113.34 -89.19 -24.91
CA ALA A 73 -112.58 -87.94 -24.87
C ALA A 73 -112.50 -87.40 -23.44
N GLY A 74 -111.29 -87.02 -23.01
CA GLY A 74 -111.00 -86.58 -21.64
C GLY A 74 -110.48 -87.66 -20.69
N THR A 75 -110.38 -88.93 -21.12
CA THR A 75 -109.63 -89.97 -20.39
C THR A 75 -108.16 -89.57 -20.30
N THR A 76 -107.49 -89.86 -19.17
CA THR A 76 -106.04 -89.67 -19.03
C THR A 76 -105.29 -90.63 -19.95
N CYS A 77 -104.26 -90.13 -20.59
CA CYS A 77 -103.35 -90.89 -21.43
C CYS A 77 -101.93 -90.34 -21.23
N ASP A 78 -100.93 -90.91 -21.89
CA ASP A 78 -99.57 -90.35 -21.95
C ASP A 78 -99.18 -90.18 -23.43
N ASP A 79 -98.80 -88.97 -23.84
CA ASP A 79 -98.38 -88.69 -25.22
C ASP A 79 -96.87 -88.93 -25.44
N GLY A 80 -96.17 -89.37 -24.40
CA GLY A 80 -94.74 -89.63 -24.41
C GLY A 80 -93.87 -88.37 -24.38
N ASP A 81 -94.45 -87.18 -24.22
CA ASP A 81 -93.72 -85.91 -24.06
C ASP A 81 -93.59 -85.55 -22.57
N ALA A 82 -92.39 -85.73 -22.01
CA ALA A 82 -92.09 -85.41 -20.62
C ALA A 82 -92.22 -83.90 -20.28
N CYS A 83 -92.36 -83.04 -21.29
CA CYS A 83 -92.54 -81.60 -21.15
C CYS A 83 -93.99 -81.15 -21.10
N THR A 84 -94.93 -82.07 -21.22
CA THR A 84 -96.32 -81.82 -20.86
C THR A 84 -96.69 -82.53 -19.57
N VAL A 85 -97.74 -82.03 -18.92
CA VAL A 85 -98.40 -82.73 -17.83
C VAL A 85 -99.92 -82.64 -17.98
N GLY A 86 -100.61 -83.73 -17.65
CA GLY A 86 -102.08 -83.74 -17.54
C GLY A 86 -102.78 -83.98 -18.87
N GLU A 87 -102.19 -84.84 -19.68
CA GLU A 87 -102.60 -85.25 -21.01
C GLU A 87 -104.00 -85.89 -20.99
N ARG A 88 -104.69 -85.78 -22.14
CA ARG A 88 -106.08 -86.21 -22.30
C ARG A 88 -106.32 -86.78 -23.69
N CYS A 89 -107.14 -87.82 -23.79
CA CYS A 89 -107.60 -88.33 -25.08
C CYS A 89 -108.53 -87.34 -25.78
N ASP A 90 -108.32 -87.11 -27.06
CA ASP A 90 -109.24 -86.38 -27.92
C ASP A 90 -110.40 -87.26 -28.42
N ALA A 91 -111.35 -86.67 -29.15
CA ALA A 91 -112.49 -87.40 -29.69
C ALA A 91 -112.14 -88.32 -30.88
N GLY A 92 -110.92 -88.23 -31.41
CA GLY A 92 -110.40 -89.02 -32.52
C GLY A 92 -109.59 -90.25 -32.08
N GLY A 93 -109.35 -90.43 -30.79
CA GLY A 93 -108.53 -91.52 -30.25
C GLY A 93 -107.02 -91.20 -30.22
N GLY A 94 -106.63 -89.93 -30.26
CA GLY A 94 -105.25 -89.48 -30.04
C GLY A 94 -105.04 -88.91 -28.64
N CYS A 95 -103.87 -89.16 -28.04
CA CYS A 95 -103.46 -88.49 -26.82
C CYS A 95 -102.90 -87.10 -27.16
N VAL A 96 -103.42 -86.04 -26.54
CA VAL A 96 -102.92 -84.68 -26.75
C VAL A 96 -102.22 -84.14 -25.51
N GLY A 97 -101.06 -83.52 -25.73
CA GLY A 97 -100.22 -82.91 -24.70
C GLY A 97 -100.98 -81.92 -23.83
N GLY A 98 -100.75 -82.02 -22.52
CA GLY A 98 -101.35 -81.17 -21.50
C GLY A 98 -100.70 -79.79 -21.38
N ALA A 99 -100.64 -79.25 -20.16
CA ALA A 99 -99.96 -77.98 -19.92
C ALA A 99 -98.44 -78.17 -19.97
N ALA A 100 -97.71 -77.16 -20.45
CA ALA A 100 -96.25 -77.19 -20.43
C ALA A 100 -95.73 -77.30 -18.99
N ARG A 101 -94.77 -78.21 -18.78
CA ARG A 101 -94.08 -78.42 -17.51
C ARG A 101 -93.19 -77.21 -17.18
N VAL A 102 -93.36 -76.66 -15.98
CA VAL A 102 -92.52 -75.55 -15.49
C VAL A 102 -91.19 -76.14 -15.00
N CYS A 103 -90.09 -75.71 -15.61
CA CYS A 103 -88.74 -76.22 -15.35
C CYS A 103 -87.80 -75.21 -14.68
N ASP A 104 -88.32 -74.05 -14.26
CA ASP A 104 -87.58 -73.01 -13.56
C ASP A 104 -87.06 -73.52 -12.20
N ASP A 105 -85.75 -73.52 -12.02
CA ASP A 105 -85.07 -73.97 -10.80
C ASP A 105 -84.74 -72.83 -9.83
N GLY A 106 -85.03 -71.58 -10.21
CA GLY A 106 -84.79 -70.36 -9.44
C GLY A 106 -83.33 -69.89 -9.43
N ASN A 107 -82.44 -70.49 -10.23
CA ASN A 107 -81.04 -70.09 -10.36
C ASN A 107 -80.83 -69.23 -11.61
N GLY A 108 -80.49 -67.95 -11.43
CA GLY A 108 -80.24 -67.02 -12.54
C GLY A 108 -79.00 -67.33 -13.39
N CYS A 109 -78.19 -68.33 -13.01
CA CYS A 109 -77.02 -68.79 -13.76
C CYS A 109 -77.25 -70.07 -14.57
N THR A 110 -78.49 -70.52 -14.64
CA THR A 110 -78.91 -71.64 -15.49
C THR A 110 -79.99 -71.17 -16.46
N ILE A 111 -79.95 -71.69 -17.69
CA ILE A 111 -81.06 -71.59 -18.62
C ILE A 111 -81.91 -72.84 -18.44
N ASP A 112 -83.14 -72.64 -17.99
CA ASP A 112 -84.10 -73.71 -17.80
C ASP A 112 -84.77 -74.10 -19.12
N GLY A 113 -84.60 -75.37 -19.48
CA GLY A 113 -85.20 -75.97 -20.65
C GLY A 113 -86.05 -77.18 -20.27
N CYS A 114 -86.84 -77.64 -21.23
CA CYS A 114 -87.50 -78.92 -21.13
C CYS A 114 -87.23 -79.73 -22.40
N ASP A 115 -86.67 -80.93 -22.21
CA ASP A 115 -86.45 -81.92 -23.26
C ASP A 115 -87.60 -82.95 -23.28
N PRO A 116 -88.30 -83.13 -24.42
CA PRO A 116 -89.46 -84.03 -24.50
C PRO A 116 -89.19 -85.49 -24.11
N GLY A 117 -87.95 -85.97 -24.19
CA GLY A 117 -87.61 -87.35 -23.83
C GLY A 117 -87.20 -87.54 -22.37
N THR A 118 -86.70 -86.49 -21.70
CA THR A 118 -86.07 -86.59 -20.37
C THR A 118 -86.66 -85.65 -19.31
N GLY A 119 -87.49 -84.69 -19.70
CA GLY A 119 -88.13 -83.71 -18.82
C GLY A 119 -87.30 -82.45 -18.62
N CYS A 120 -87.35 -81.86 -17.43
CA CYS A 120 -86.63 -80.61 -17.16
C CYS A 120 -85.12 -80.79 -17.22
N THR A 121 -84.46 -79.89 -17.95
CA THR A 121 -83.02 -79.85 -18.13
C THR A 121 -82.52 -78.45 -17.81
N THR A 122 -81.38 -78.34 -17.15
CA THR A 122 -80.70 -77.06 -16.93
C THR A 122 -79.38 -77.07 -17.69
N VAL A 123 -79.02 -75.94 -18.29
CA VAL A 123 -77.70 -75.72 -18.89
C VAL A 123 -77.10 -74.45 -18.31
N ASP A 124 -75.79 -74.47 -18.03
CA ASP A 124 -75.08 -73.33 -17.46
C ASP A 124 -75.11 -72.14 -18.44
N ASP A 125 -75.48 -70.95 -17.95
CA ASP A 125 -75.47 -69.71 -18.73
C ASP A 125 -74.17 -68.92 -18.50
N ASP A 126 -73.05 -69.56 -18.82
CA ASP A 126 -71.72 -69.01 -18.57
C ASP A 126 -71.54 -67.64 -19.25
N GLY A 127 -71.19 -66.63 -18.45
CA GLY A 127 -71.02 -65.24 -18.88
C GLY A 127 -72.25 -64.35 -18.75
N ALA A 128 -73.41 -64.88 -18.34
CA ALA A 128 -74.55 -64.05 -17.95
C ALA A 128 -74.22 -63.22 -16.70
N ALA A 129 -74.76 -61.99 -16.64
CA ALA A 129 -74.58 -61.13 -15.49
C ALA A 129 -75.41 -61.65 -14.31
N CYS A 130 -74.77 -61.76 -13.16
CA CYS A 130 -75.41 -62.14 -11.91
C CYS A 130 -74.90 -61.21 -10.80
N SER A 131 -75.28 -61.47 -9.55
CA SER A 131 -74.70 -60.81 -8.38
C SER A 131 -74.33 -61.86 -7.35
N ASP A 132 -73.10 -61.82 -6.86
CA ASP A 132 -72.63 -62.71 -5.79
C ASP A 132 -73.10 -62.23 -4.39
N GLY A 133 -73.75 -61.07 -4.33
CA GLY A 133 -74.27 -60.43 -3.11
C GLY A 133 -73.25 -59.55 -2.38
N SER A 134 -72.03 -59.38 -2.89
CA SER A 134 -71.03 -58.45 -2.37
C SER A 134 -71.03 -57.15 -3.16
N GLU A 135 -71.00 -56.01 -2.46
CA GLU A 135 -70.74 -54.71 -3.09
C GLU A 135 -69.27 -54.53 -3.48
N CYS A 136 -68.37 -55.42 -3.03
CA CYS A 136 -66.93 -55.32 -3.23
C CYS A 136 -66.41 -55.98 -4.51
N THR A 137 -67.31 -56.53 -5.31
CA THR A 137 -67.03 -57.11 -6.60
C THR A 137 -67.84 -56.37 -7.66
N VAL A 138 -67.26 -56.21 -8.84
CA VAL A 138 -67.93 -55.60 -9.98
C VAL A 138 -67.83 -56.51 -11.19
N GLY A 139 -68.96 -56.66 -11.88
CA GLY A 139 -69.04 -57.51 -13.06
C GLY A 139 -69.07 -59.01 -12.73
N ASP A 140 -69.80 -59.40 -11.69
CA ASP A 140 -70.04 -60.81 -11.38
C ASP A 140 -70.72 -61.50 -12.56
N ALA A 141 -70.28 -62.72 -12.82
CA ALA A 141 -70.73 -63.48 -13.97
C ALA A 141 -70.99 -64.93 -13.60
N CYS A 142 -71.90 -65.56 -14.31
CA CYS A 142 -72.15 -66.98 -14.16
C CYS A 142 -70.99 -67.80 -14.73
N ALA A 143 -70.54 -68.79 -13.97
CA ALA A 143 -69.55 -69.77 -14.41
C ALA A 143 -69.82 -71.13 -13.75
N GLY A 144 -70.05 -72.18 -14.54
CA GLY A 144 -70.35 -73.52 -14.06
C GLY A 144 -71.64 -73.58 -13.23
N GLY A 145 -72.67 -72.85 -13.64
CA GLY A 145 -74.00 -72.84 -13.01
C GLY A 145 -74.08 -72.08 -11.68
N SER A 146 -73.04 -71.33 -11.29
CA SER A 146 -73.02 -70.49 -10.08
C SER A 146 -72.53 -69.08 -10.41
N CYS A 147 -73.00 -68.09 -9.65
CA CYS A 147 -72.48 -66.73 -9.76
C CYS A 147 -71.09 -66.66 -9.14
N VAL A 148 -70.08 -66.27 -9.92
CA VAL A 148 -68.71 -66.08 -9.43
C VAL A 148 -68.40 -64.58 -9.29
N PRO A 149 -67.68 -64.19 -8.22
CA PRO A 149 -67.27 -62.81 -8.01
C PRO A 149 -66.47 -62.25 -9.19
N GLY A 150 -66.81 -61.02 -9.58
CA GLY A 150 -66.10 -60.26 -10.58
C GLY A 150 -64.77 -59.68 -10.08
N ALA A 151 -64.31 -58.60 -10.71
CA ALA A 151 -63.09 -57.92 -10.28
C ALA A 151 -63.32 -57.21 -8.93
N PRO A 152 -62.31 -57.14 -8.03
CA PRO A 152 -62.41 -56.37 -6.81
C PRO A 152 -62.70 -54.89 -7.11
N ARG A 153 -63.65 -54.30 -6.38
CA ARG A 153 -63.94 -52.87 -6.43
C ARG A 153 -62.76 -52.09 -5.87
N VAL A 154 -62.26 -51.13 -6.65
CA VAL A 154 -61.21 -50.21 -6.22
C VAL A 154 -61.84 -49.13 -5.34
N CYS A 155 -61.43 -49.08 -4.07
CA CYS A 155 -61.95 -48.13 -3.08
C CYS A 155 -60.99 -47.00 -2.72
N ASP A 156 -59.81 -46.98 -3.33
CA ASP A 156 -58.81 -45.93 -3.15
C ASP A 156 -59.38 -44.56 -3.56
N ASP A 157 -59.52 -43.66 -2.59
CA ASP A 157 -60.04 -42.31 -2.79
C ASP A 157 -58.92 -41.26 -3.02
N ALA A 158 -57.67 -41.72 -3.08
CA ALA A 158 -56.46 -40.94 -3.22
C ALA A 158 -56.20 -39.94 -2.06
N ASN A 159 -56.84 -40.13 -0.90
CA ASN A 159 -56.55 -39.39 0.32
C ASN A 159 -55.65 -40.21 1.24
N ALA A 160 -54.40 -39.75 1.43
CA ALA A 160 -53.46 -40.42 2.32
C ALA A 160 -53.91 -40.47 3.80
N CYS A 161 -54.89 -39.65 4.17
CA CYS A 161 -55.42 -39.56 5.53
C CYS A 161 -56.61 -40.45 5.82
N THR A 162 -56.94 -41.35 4.90
CA THR A 162 -57.96 -42.36 5.07
C THR A 162 -57.42 -43.73 4.73
N ASP A 163 -57.79 -44.71 5.54
CA ASP A 163 -57.62 -46.12 5.21
C ASP A 163 -58.84 -46.57 4.42
N ASP A 164 -58.62 -46.93 3.16
CA ASP A 164 -59.68 -47.40 2.26
C ASP A 164 -59.91 -48.90 2.43
N ALA A 165 -61.16 -49.24 2.72
CA ALA A 165 -61.59 -50.63 2.79
C ALA A 165 -62.86 -50.81 1.96
N CYS A 166 -63.05 -52.05 1.50
CA CYS A 166 -64.32 -52.44 0.93
C CYS A 166 -65.07 -53.31 1.93
N ASP A 167 -66.27 -52.88 2.30
CA ASP A 167 -67.21 -53.64 3.11
C ASP A 167 -68.22 -54.33 2.20
N ASP A 168 -68.38 -55.65 2.34
CA ASP A 168 -69.23 -56.46 1.45
C ASP A 168 -70.69 -55.99 1.38
N ALA A 169 -71.19 -55.26 2.39
CA ALA A 169 -72.57 -54.77 2.44
C ALA A 169 -72.72 -53.27 2.13
N LEU A 170 -71.71 -52.46 2.47
CA LEU A 170 -71.75 -51.00 2.32
C LEU A 170 -70.95 -50.49 1.11
N GLY A 171 -70.14 -51.34 0.48
CA GLY A 171 -69.22 -50.96 -0.58
C GLY A 171 -67.98 -50.26 -0.03
N CYS A 172 -67.47 -49.25 -0.74
CA CYS A 172 -66.28 -48.53 -0.30
C CYS A 172 -66.55 -47.70 0.95
N VAL A 173 -65.76 -47.95 1.99
CA VAL A 173 -65.78 -47.23 3.26
C VAL A 173 -64.37 -46.71 3.54
N THR A 174 -64.30 -45.52 4.13
CA THR A 174 -63.04 -44.88 4.50
C THR A 174 -63.02 -44.62 6.00
N THR A 175 -61.85 -44.74 6.61
CA THR A 175 -61.65 -44.44 8.04
C THR A 175 -60.47 -43.50 8.20
N ASP A 176 -60.67 -42.38 8.88
CA ASP A 176 -59.59 -41.42 9.17
C ASP A 176 -58.43 -42.12 9.91
N ASN A 177 -57.21 -41.87 9.48
CA ASN A 177 -55.99 -42.34 10.14
C ASN A 177 -55.16 -41.15 10.69
N ASP A 178 -54.06 -41.46 11.37
CA ASP A 178 -53.12 -40.49 11.97
C ASP A 178 -51.71 -40.58 11.33
N ASP A 179 -51.65 -41.13 10.12
CA ASP A 179 -50.40 -41.40 9.41
C ASP A 179 -49.72 -40.10 8.92
N PRO A 180 -48.41 -40.14 8.57
CA PRO A 180 -47.74 -39.01 7.98
C PRO A 180 -48.34 -38.65 6.62
N CYS A 181 -48.50 -37.37 6.37
CA CYS A 181 -48.96 -36.83 5.10
C CYS A 181 -48.14 -35.57 4.76
N GLU A 182 -48.45 -34.92 3.65
CA GLU A 182 -47.86 -33.63 3.27
C GLU A 182 -49.02 -32.66 3.02
N ASP A 183 -49.06 -31.54 3.75
CA ASP A 183 -50.13 -30.54 3.64
C ASP A 183 -49.96 -29.58 2.44
N GLY A 184 -48.80 -29.67 1.78
CA GLY A 184 -48.42 -28.85 0.63
C GLY A 184 -47.79 -27.49 0.98
N ASP A 185 -47.61 -27.18 2.27
CA ASP A 185 -46.89 -26.02 2.78
C ASP A 185 -45.43 -26.40 3.05
N LEU A 186 -44.48 -25.81 2.33
CA LEU A 186 -43.05 -26.08 2.54
C LEU A 186 -42.52 -25.51 3.88
N CYS A 187 -43.34 -24.75 4.62
CA CYS A 187 -43.01 -24.15 5.91
C CYS A 187 -43.45 -24.97 7.12
N THR A 188 -44.02 -26.15 6.89
CA THR A 188 -44.37 -27.10 7.92
C THR A 188 -43.50 -28.35 7.74
N VAL A 189 -43.30 -29.06 8.84
CA VAL A 189 -42.60 -30.35 8.85
C VAL A 189 -43.31 -31.30 9.79
N GLY A 190 -43.38 -32.57 9.36
CA GLY A 190 -44.01 -33.63 10.14
C GLY A 190 -45.52 -33.48 10.19
N ASP A 191 -46.14 -33.11 9.06
CA ASP A 191 -47.58 -33.07 8.91
C ASP A 191 -48.17 -34.46 9.12
N ARG A 192 -49.39 -34.48 9.66
CA ARG A 192 -50.06 -35.70 10.07
C ARG A 192 -51.52 -35.64 9.72
N CYS A 193 -52.09 -36.80 9.52
CA CYS A 193 -53.52 -36.91 9.34
C CYS A 193 -54.25 -36.64 10.64
N GLY A 194 -55.34 -35.88 10.54
CA GLY A 194 -56.20 -35.54 11.66
C GLY A 194 -57.60 -35.18 11.19
N GLY A 195 -58.58 -36.03 11.52
CA GLY A 195 -59.97 -35.83 11.09
C GLY A 195 -60.17 -35.91 9.57
N GLY A 196 -59.47 -36.84 8.92
CA GLY A 196 -59.63 -37.15 7.49
C GLY A 196 -58.92 -36.18 6.53
N ALA A 197 -58.16 -35.22 7.05
CA ALA A 197 -57.36 -34.27 6.27
C ALA A 197 -55.94 -34.19 6.82
N CYS A 198 -55.00 -33.81 5.95
CA CYS A 198 -53.64 -33.52 6.37
C CYS A 198 -53.62 -32.21 7.16
N VAL A 199 -53.14 -32.25 8.40
CA VAL A 199 -53.00 -31.07 9.25
C VAL A 199 -51.52 -30.67 9.37
N PRO A 200 -51.22 -29.36 9.36
CA PRO A 200 -49.86 -28.86 9.44
C PRO A 200 -49.14 -29.32 10.71
N GLY A 201 -47.89 -29.74 10.54
CA GLY A 201 -46.97 -30.11 11.61
C GLY A 201 -46.34 -28.90 12.31
N GLY A 202 -45.10 -29.08 12.76
CA GLY A 202 -44.32 -27.99 13.37
C GLY A 202 -43.85 -26.99 12.31
N ALA A 203 -43.68 -25.73 12.69
CA ALA A 203 -43.06 -24.74 11.81
C ALA A 203 -41.64 -25.19 11.46
N ARG A 204 -41.30 -25.13 10.16
CA ARG A 204 -39.96 -25.40 9.65
C ARG A 204 -39.01 -24.34 10.16
N ASP A 205 -37.92 -24.80 10.76
CA ASP A 205 -36.82 -23.93 11.14
C ASP A 205 -36.07 -23.48 9.89
N CYS A 206 -36.07 -22.18 9.63
CA CYS A 206 -35.40 -21.56 8.50
C CYS A 206 -34.20 -20.71 8.92
N ASP A 207 -33.80 -20.77 10.19
CA ASP A 207 -32.65 -20.04 10.73
C ASP A 207 -31.35 -20.53 10.07
N ASP A 208 -30.76 -19.70 9.23
CA ASP A 208 -29.49 -20.00 8.55
C ASP A 208 -28.25 -19.64 9.40
N HIS A 209 -28.49 -19.14 10.62
CA HIS A 209 -27.51 -18.66 11.59
C HIS A 209 -26.64 -17.50 11.08
N ASN A 210 -27.13 -16.77 10.08
CA ASN A 210 -26.52 -15.55 9.59
C ASN A 210 -27.30 -14.33 10.09
N VAL A 211 -26.70 -13.57 11.01
CA VAL A 211 -27.28 -12.33 11.57
C VAL A 211 -27.62 -11.28 10.49
N CYS A 212 -26.96 -11.36 9.34
CA CYS A 212 -27.14 -10.44 8.22
C CYS A 212 -28.27 -10.79 7.26
N THR A 213 -29.07 -11.79 7.61
CA THR A 213 -30.27 -12.16 6.87
C THR A 213 -31.45 -12.25 7.81
N ASP A 214 -32.60 -11.79 7.33
CA ASP A 214 -33.89 -12.07 7.95
C ASP A 214 -34.44 -13.36 7.36
N ASP A 215 -34.59 -14.37 8.22
CA ASP A 215 -35.11 -15.67 7.82
C ASP A 215 -36.63 -15.66 7.74
N GLY A 216 -37.12 -15.98 6.55
CA GLY A 216 -38.53 -16.14 6.27
C GLY A 216 -38.81 -17.56 5.78
N CYS A 217 -40.08 -17.94 5.86
CA CYS A 217 -40.55 -19.11 5.16
C CYS A 217 -41.73 -18.76 4.26
N ASN A 218 -41.61 -19.13 2.99
CA ASN A 218 -42.65 -18.99 1.99
C ASN A 218 -43.33 -20.34 1.75
N PRO A 219 -44.66 -20.46 1.91
CA PRO A 219 -45.36 -21.74 1.79
C PRO A 219 -45.17 -22.47 0.45
N THR A 220 -44.81 -21.76 -0.61
CA THR A 220 -44.61 -22.32 -1.96
C THR A 220 -43.14 -22.60 -2.28
N THR A 221 -42.20 -21.80 -1.75
CA THR A 221 -40.77 -21.91 -2.10
C THR A 221 -39.87 -22.42 -0.96
N GLY A 222 -40.42 -22.59 0.25
CA GLY A 222 -39.68 -23.02 1.44
C GLY A 222 -38.94 -21.86 2.12
N CYS A 223 -37.84 -22.18 2.80
CA CYS A 223 -37.02 -21.17 3.48
C CYS A 223 -36.45 -20.15 2.50
N THR A 224 -36.56 -18.88 2.86
CA THR A 224 -36.09 -17.74 2.08
C THR A 224 -35.34 -16.81 3.02
N THR A 225 -34.19 -16.32 2.59
CA THR A 225 -33.39 -15.34 3.34
C THR A 225 -33.47 -14.00 2.62
N THR A 226 -33.50 -12.90 3.37
CA THR A 226 -33.44 -11.54 2.82
C THR A 226 -32.35 -10.77 3.54
N ASP A 227 -31.38 -10.24 2.80
CA ASP A 227 -30.31 -9.42 3.36
C ASP A 227 -30.89 -8.25 4.17
N ASN A 228 -30.35 -8.02 5.37
CA ASN A 228 -30.71 -6.91 6.24
C ASN A 228 -29.53 -5.93 6.43
N GLU A 229 -29.77 -4.86 7.19
CA GLU A 229 -28.80 -3.81 7.52
C GLU A 229 -28.56 -3.74 9.05
N ALA A 230 -28.69 -4.87 9.74
CA ALA A 230 -28.50 -4.93 11.20
C ALA A 230 -27.02 -4.75 11.58
N ASP A 231 -26.77 -4.41 12.85
CA ASP A 231 -25.43 -4.43 13.42
C ASP A 231 -24.93 -5.87 13.52
N CYS A 232 -23.65 -6.08 13.22
CA CYS A 232 -22.99 -7.37 13.28
C CYS A 232 -21.55 -7.22 13.78
N ASP A 233 -20.78 -8.31 13.76
CA ASP A 233 -19.36 -8.34 14.09
C ASP A 233 -18.65 -9.06 12.93
N ASP A 234 -17.75 -8.37 12.25
CA ASP A 234 -17.03 -8.92 11.09
C ASP A 234 -15.82 -9.80 11.49
N GLY A 235 -15.60 -9.96 12.79
CA GLY A 235 -14.53 -10.73 13.41
C GLY A 235 -13.19 -9.97 13.48
N SER A 236 -13.13 -8.71 13.03
CA SER A 236 -11.97 -7.85 13.18
C SER A 236 -12.08 -7.02 14.45
N LEU A 237 -11.05 -7.06 15.29
CA LEU A 237 -10.97 -6.18 16.46
C LEU A 237 -10.72 -4.71 16.07
N CYS A 238 -10.41 -4.42 14.81
CA CYS A 238 -9.99 -3.11 14.33
C CYS A 238 -11.11 -2.26 13.72
N THR A 239 -12.32 -2.77 13.77
CA THR A 239 -13.49 -2.20 13.12
C THR A 239 -14.56 -2.00 14.18
N VAL A 240 -15.21 -0.84 14.13
CA VAL A 240 -16.29 -0.51 15.06
C VAL A 240 -17.54 -0.10 14.28
N GLY A 241 -18.68 -0.62 14.74
CA GLY A 241 -19.96 -0.41 14.08
C GLY A 241 -20.08 -1.18 12.77
N ASP A 242 -19.69 -2.46 12.77
CA ASP A 242 -19.90 -3.35 11.62
C ASP A 242 -21.38 -3.53 11.36
N VAL A 243 -21.72 -3.55 10.08
CA VAL A 243 -23.10 -3.61 9.63
C VAL A 243 -23.24 -4.63 8.54
N CYS A 244 -24.43 -5.19 8.44
CA CYS A 244 -24.77 -6.11 7.38
C CYS A 244 -24.94 -5.38 6.05
N ALA A 245 -24.28 -5.89 5.00
CA ALA A 245 -24.45 -5.41 3.63
C ALA A 245 -24.30 -6.56 2.63
N GLY A 246 -25.33 -6.77 1.81
CA GLY A 246 -25.33 -7.84 0.80
C GLY A 246 -25.26 -9.26 1.39
N GLY A 247 -25.89 -9.47 2.55
CA GLY A 247 -25.98 -10.77 3.22
C GLY A 247 -24.71 -11.20 3.96
N SER A 248 -23.75 -10.30 4.14
CA SER A 248 -22.51 -10.54 4.89
C SER A 248 -22.24 -9.38 5.83
N CYS A 249 -21.57 -9.66 6.95
CA CYS A 249 -21.10 -8.62 7.85
C CYS A 249 -19.90 -7.91 7.19
N VAL A 250 -19.96 -6.59 7.08
CA VAL A 250 -18.89 -5.79 6.49
C VAL A 250 -18.33 -4.80 7.52
N PRO A 251 -17.03 -4.46 7.42
CA PRO A 251 -16.39 -3.48 8.27
C PRO A 251 -17.19 -2.18 8.38
N GLY A 252 -17.42 -1.73 9.61
CA GLY A 252 -18.01 -0.44 9.90
C GLY A 252 -17.16 0.73 9.37
N ALA A 253 -17.78 1.90 9.24
CA ALA A 253 -17.07 3.11 8.84
C ALA A 253 -16.10 3.64 9.92
N GLY A 254 -16.22 3.16 11.16
CA GLY A 254 -15.29 3.48 12.23
C GLY A 254 -14.12 2.51 12.22
N ALA A 255 -12.91 3.04 12.05
CA ALA A 255 -11.70 2.33 12.45
C ALA A 255 -11.59 2.39 13.98
N LEU A 256 -11.16 1.29 14.60
CA LEU A 256 -10.79 1.31 16.02
C LEU A 256 -9.62 2.29 16.19
N ASP A 257 -9.83 3.31 17.00
CA ASP A 257 -8.79 4.25 17.38
C ASP A 257 -7.84 3.56 18.35
N CYS A 258 -6.63 3.30 17.87
CA CYS A 258 -5.56 2.65 18.63
C CYS A 258 -4.49 3.64 19.10
N ASP A 259 -4.74 4.94 18.99
CA ASP A 259 -3.84 5.95 19.54
C ASP A 259 -3.81 5.84 21.07
N ASP A 260 -2.66 5.52 21.65
CA ASP A 260 -2.47 5.48 23.11
C ASP A 260 -1.94 6.80 23.69
N GLU A 261 -1.92 7.84 22.86
CA GLU A 261 -1.38 9.17 23.13
C GLU A 261 0.13 9.19 23.45
N ASN A 262 0.85 8.09 23.17
CA ASN A 262 2.30 8.01 23.36
C ASN A 262 3.04 8.19 22.03
N VAL A 263 3.65 9.36 21.84
CA VAL A 263 4.48 9.68 20.67
C VAL A 263 5.62 8.69 20.42
N CYS A 264 6.03 7.94 21.44
CA CYS A 264 7.11 6.95 21.37
C CYS A 264 6.68 5.55 20.96
N THR A 265 5.44 5.40 20.53
CA THR A 265 4.92 4.16 19.96
C THR A 265 4.27 4.43 18.62
N ASP A 266 4.50 3.53 17.67
CA ASP A 266 3.76 3.47 16.41
C ASP A 266 2.51 2.63 16.63
N ASP A 267 1.36 3.30 16.62
CA ASP A 267 0.06 2.66 16.80
C ASP A 267 -0.40 1.99 15.53
N SER A 268 -0.71 0.70 15.65
CA SER A 268 -1.29 -0.07 14.57
C SER A 268 -2.40 -0.95 15.12
N CYS A 269 -3.34 -1.31 14.25
CA CYS A 269 -4.38 -2.24 14.62
C CYS A 269 -4.23 -3.54 13.82
N ASP A 270 -4.03 -4.64 14.53
CA ASP A 270 -4.04 -5.98 13.96
C ASP A 270 -5.44 -6.59 14.11
N ALA A 271 -6.01 -7.09 13.00
CA ALA A 271 -7.39 -7.57 12.95
C ALA A 271 -7.70 -8.69 13.97
N VAL A 272 -6.68 -9.41 14.48
CA VAL A 272 -6.85 -10.51 15.43
C VAL A 272 -6.36 -10.15 16.83
N ALA A 273 -5.24 -9.45 16.94
CA ALA A 273 -4.61 -9.09 18.21
C ALA A 273 -5.11 -7.75 18.79
N GLY A 274 -5.81 -6.94 18.00
CA GLY A 274 -6.31 -5.61 18.38
C GLY A 274 -5.22 -4.55 18.27
N CYS A 275 -5.34 -3.48 19.06
CA CYS A 275 -4.36 -2.40 19.10
C CYS A 275 -2.98 -2.89 19.52
N GLN A 276 -1.96 -2.48 18.77
CA GLN A 276 -0.56 -2.72 19.03
C GLN A 276 0.16 -1.37 19.05
N HIS A 277 1.00 -1.18 20.07
CA HIS A 277 1.80 0.01 20.28
C HIS A 277 3.26 -0.43 20.24
N VAL A 278 3.95 -0.17 19.12
CA VAL A 278 5.32 -0.65 18.91
C VAL A 278 6.28 0.49 19.18
N ASP A 279 7.19 0.32 20.15
CA ASP A 279 8.21 1.31 20.48
C ASP A 279 8.96 1.81 19.23
N ASN A 280 9.05 3.12 19.06
CA ASN A 280 9.83 3.78 18.00
C ASN A 280 11.03 4.55 18.58
N ASP A 281 11.87 5.08 17.69
CA ASP A 281 13.07 5.86 18.02
C ASP A 281 12.96 7.33 17.52
N ASP A 282 11.73 7.80 17.31
CA ASP A 282 11.46 9.12 16.73
C ASP A 282 11.75 10.27 17.72
N PRO A 283 11.91 11.52 17.24
CA PRO A 283 12.04 12.67 18.11
C PRO A 283 10.77 12.88 18.94
N CYS A 284 10.95 13.16 20.23
CA CYS A 284 9.87 13.44 21.16
C CYS A 284 10.21 14.65 22.04
N SER A 285 9.35 14.95 23.01
CA SER A 285 9.66 15.90 24.07
C SER A 285 9.31 15.28 25.42
N ASP A 286 10.25 15.30 26.36
CA ASP A 286 10.03 14.81 27.72
C ASP A 286 9.31 15.85 28.62
N GLY A 287 9.01 17.02 28.05
CA GLY A 287 8.39 18.15 28.73
C GLY A 287 9.35 18.96 29.60
N ASP A 288 10.65 18.61 29.63
CA ASP A 288 11.70 19.40 30.26
C ASP A 288 12.34 20.34 29.23
N PHE A 289 12.12 21.64 29.40
CA PHE A 289 12.75 22.66 28.55
C PHE A 289 14.28 22.74 28.72
N CYS A 290 14.86 21.94 29.62
CA CYS A 290 16.28 21.87 29.91
C CYS A 290 17.02 20.72 29.25
N THR A 291 16.36 19.97 28.38
CA THR A 291 17.00 19.01 27.49
C THR A 291 16.66 19.36 26.05
N ASN A 292 17.55 18.99 25.13
CA ASN A 292 17.37 19.30 23.73
C ASN A 292 17.65 18.07 22.87
N GLY A 293 16.79 17.82 21.89
CA GLY A 293 16.87 16.62 21.06
C GLY A 293 16.48 15.33 21.81
N ASP A 294 15.38 15.37 22.57
CA ASP A 294 14.83 14.16 23.20
C ASP A 294 14.39 13.16 22.12
N VAL A 295 14.60 11.88 22.39
CA VAL A 295 14.30 10.80 21.45
C VAL A 295 13.56 9.69 22.17
N CYS A 296 12.74 8.96 21.43
CA CYS A 296 12.08 7.79 21.96
C CYS A 296 13.09 6.66 22.15
N ALA A 297 13.00 5.97 23.29
CA ALA A 297 13.76 4.75 23.54
C ALA A 297 12.97 3.84 24.48
N ALA A 298 12.72 2.60 24.06
CA ALA A 298 11.96 1.60 24.82
C ALA A 298 10.57 2.09 25.27
N GLY A 299 9.85 2.75 24.34
CA GLY A 299 8.46 3.18 24.53
C GLY A 299 8.28 4.40 25.44
N ALA A 300 9.37 5.10 25.78
CA ALA A 300 9.33 6.33 26.55
C ALA A 300 10.25 7.39 25.93
N CYS A 301 9.85 8.66 26.07
CA CYS A 301 10.70 9.77 25.68
C CYS A 301 11.87 9.88 26.64
N VAL A 302 13.10 9.73 26.13
CA VAL A 302 14.31 9.87 26.93
C VAL A 302 14.93 11.26 26.72
N PRO A 303 15.32 11.95 27.80
CA PRO A 303 15.89 13.28 27.70
C PRO A 303 17.17 13.29 26.86
N GLY A 304 17.27 14.27 25.97
CA GLY A 304 18.50 14.58 25.24
C GLY A 304 19.59 15.19 26.14
N PRO A 305 20.73 15.61 25.58
CA PRO A 305 21.73 16.37 26.32
C PRO A 305 21.13 17.63 26.97
N ALA A 306 21.65 17.98 28.15
CA ALA A 306 21.21 19.16 28.89
C ALA A 306 21.43 20.42 28.06
N LEU A 307 20.40 21.28 28.02
CA LEU A 307 20.41 22.58 27.36
C LEU A 307 21.43 23.48 28.06
N ALA A 308 22.44 23.92 27.31
CA ALA A 308 23.38 24.93 27.77
C ALA A 308 22.67 26.29 27.79
N CYS A 309 22.46 26.82 29.00
CA CYS A 309 21.75 28.08 29.22
C CYS A 309 22.68 29.25 29.52
N ASP A 310 23.94 29.18 29.11
CA ASP A 310 24.90 30.27 29.27
C ASP A 310 24.61 31.33 28.19
N ASP A 311 24.18 32.54 28.59
CA ASP A 311 23.97 33.67 27.67
C ASP A 311 25.21 34.57 27.51
N ALA A 312 26.33 34.16 28.11
CA ALA A 312 27.59 34.90 28.14
C ALA A 312 27.47 36.30 28.77
N ASN A 313 26.47 36.54 29.63
CA ASN A 313 26.36 37.75 30.44
C ASN A 313 26.78 37.47 31.90
N ASP A 314 27.94 37.99 32.30
CA ASP A 314 28.45 37.85 33.68
C ASP A 314 27.49 38.39 34.75
N CYS A 315 26.53 39.24 34.37
CA CYS A 315 25.54 39.84 35.26
C CYS A 315 24.24 39.05 35.43
N THR A 316 24.18 37.84 34.88
CA THR A 316 23.09 36.90 35.12
C THR A 316 23.61 35.60 35.72
N ASP A 317 22.85 35.05 36.65
CA ASP A 317 23.04 33.69 37.12
C ASP A 317 22.21 32.77 36.23
N ASP A 318 22.92 32.12 35.32
CA ASP A 318 22.32 31.32 34.26
C ASP A 318 21.99 29.93 34.78
N ARG A 319 20.71 29.58 34.69
CA ARG A 319 20.27 28.24 35.03
C ARG A 319 19.12 27.84 34.13
N CYS A 320 19.00 26.54 33.92
CA CYS A 320 17.82 26.02 33.30
C CYS A 320 16.75 25.70 34.36
N GLU A 321 15.53 26.19 34.15
CA GLU A 321 14.35 25.83 34.94
C GLU A 321 13.41 24.97 34.10
N SER A 322 13.10 23.76 34.58
CA SER A 322 12.39 22.72 33.83
C SER A 322 11.02 23.09 33.28
N GLY A 323 10.43 24.22 33.70
CA GLY A 323 9.14 24.71 33.21
C GLY A 323 9.20 25.92 32.26
N SER A 324 10.36 26.55 32.09
CA SER A 324 10.53 27.78 31.30
C SER A 324 11.80 27.83 30.45
N GLY A 325 12.65 26.80 30.54
CA GLY A 325 13.93 26.74 29.84
C GLY A 325 14.96 27.62 30.54
N CYS A 326 15.85 28.23 29.76
CA CYS A 326 16.88 29.09 30.31
C CYS A 326 16.30 30.32 31.01
N VAL A 327 16.69 30.52 32.26
CA VAL A 327 16.41 31.72 33.03
C VAL A 327 17.73 32.37 33.41
N PHE A 328 17.76 33.69 33.23
CA PHE A 328 18.95 34.53 33.42
C PHE A 328 18.61 35.48 34.56
N ALA A 329 18.94 35.11 35.80
CA ALA A 329 18.55 35.89 36.96
C ALA A 329 19.60 36.97 37.23
N ALA A 330 19.21 38.25 37.15
CA ALA A 330 20.09 39.38 37.45
C ALA A 330 20.85 39.18 38.77
N ASN A 331 22.17 39.22 38.73
CA ASN A 331 23.03 39.11 39.91
C ASN A 331 23.62 40.48 40.28
N THR A 332 24.39 40.52 41.36
CA THR A 332 25.10 41.72 41.84
C THR A 332 26.60 41.46 41.97
N ALA A 333 27.08 40.47 41.21
CA ALA A 333 28.48 40.08 41.23
C ALA A 333 29.35 41.21 40.69
N ALA A 334 30.66 41.09 40.95
CA ALA A 334 31.62 41.91 40.23
C ALA A 334 31.61 41.47 38.77
N CYS A 335 31.51 42.44 37.89
CA CYS A 335 31.60 42.25 36.45
C CYS A 335 32.68 43.19 35.92
N SER A 336 32.97 43.11 34.63
CA SER A 336 33.73 44.13 33.93
C SER A 336 32.84 44.75 32.89
N ASP A 337 32.76 46.08 32.87
CA ASP A 337 32.08 46.81 31.80
C ASP A 337 32.99 46.97 30.56
N GLY A 338 34.11 46.23 30.54
CA GLY A 338 35.15 46.33 29.54
C GLY A 338 35.96 47.62 29.63
N SER A 339 35.76 48.45 30.66
CA SER A 339 36.49 49.70 30.88
C SER A 339 37.53 49.56 32.00
N ALA A 340 38.81 49.50 31.65
CA ALA A 340 39.94 49.60 32.58
C ALA A 340 40.03 50.97 33.30
N CYS A 341 39.17 51.93 32.93
CA CYS A 341 39.05 53.25 33.54
C CYS A 341 38.05 53.36 34.67
N THR A 342 37.43 52.25 35.03
CA THR A 342 36.46 52.16 36.12
C THR A 342 36.88 51.01 37.01
N ILE A 343 36.80 51.23 38.33
CA ILE A 343 37.24 50.23 39.31
C ILE A 343 36.07 49.78 40.17
N GLY A 344 35.96 48.46 40.34
CA GLY A 344 34.90 47.88 41.15
C GLY A 344 33.52 47.95 40.49
N ASP A 345 33.47 47.67 39.18
CA ASP A 345 32.22 47.54 38.45
C ASP A 345 31.40 46.39 39.03
N ALA A 346 30.09 46.56 39.02
CA ALA A 346 29.17 45.63 39.64
C ALA A 346 27.92 45.51 38.80
N CYS A 347 27.30 44.34 38.86
CA CYS A 347 26.05 44.12 38.16
C CYS A 347 24.91 44.87 38.82
N ALA A 348 24.11 45.56 38.01
CA ALA A 348 22.85 46.17 38.40
C ALA A 348 21.86 46.09 37.25
N ASP A 349 20.66 45.55 37.52
CA ASP A 349 19.58 45.40 36.55
C ASP A 349 20.02 44.73 35.22
N GLU A 350 20.72 43.58 35.33
CA GLU A 350 21.19 42.72 34.21
C GLU A 350 22.29 43.34 33.32
N ALA A 351 22.82 44.51 33.70
CA ALA A 351 23.92 45.17 33.03
C ALA A 351 25.09 45.40 33.98
N CYS A 352 26.31 45.32 33.46
CA CYS A 352 27.47 45.74 34.20
C CYS A 352 27.48 47.27 34.27
N VAL A 353 27.42 47.83 35.49
CA VAL A 353 27.47 49.29 35.68
C VAL A 353 28.87 49.74 36.09
N PRO A 354 29.41 50.78 35.44
CA PRO A 354 30.75 51.29 35.75
C PRO A 354 30.85 51.77 37.20
N GLY A 355 31.91 51.35 37.87
CA GLY A 355 32.34 51.86 39.16
C GLY A 355 32.90 53.29 39.08
N PRO A 356 33.47 53.81 40.18
CA PRO A 356 34.15 55.11 40.17
C PRO A 356 35.29 55.15 39.14
N ALA A 357 35.44 56.30 38.47
CA ALA A 357 36.51 56.54 37.51
C ALA A 357 37.89 56.40 38.17
N LEU A 358 38.79 55.69 37.50
CA LEU A 358 40.17 55.48 37.86
C LEU A 358 40.96 56.79 37.69
N ASP A 359 41.70 57.18 38.72
CA ASP A 359 42.52 58.40 38.74
C ASP A 359 43.91 58.10 38.16
N CYS A 360 44.30 58.85 37.14
CA CYS A 360 45.41 58.52 36.23
C CYS A 360 46.48 59.62 36.15
N ASP A 361 46.61 60.50 37.14
CA ASP A 361 47.65 61.55 37.13
C ASP A 361 49.01 60.97 37.59
N ASP A 362 50.08 61.14 36.79
CA ASP A 362 51.43 60.62 37.11
C ASP A 362 52.44 61.68 37.59
N ASP A 363 52.00 62.93 37.76
CA ASP A 363 52.79 64.08 38.22
C ASP A 363 53.99 64.47 37.30
N ASP A 364 54.09 64.01 36.03
CA ASP A 364 55.12 64.43 35.05
C ASP A 364 54.64 65.56 34.11
N GLU A 365 55.43 66.63 33.98
CA GLU A 365 55.07 67.84 33.20
C GLU A 365 55.29 67.71 31.67
N CYS A 366 55.84 66.58 31.20
CA CYS A 366 56.06 66.27 29.78
C CYS A 366 55.04 65.29 29.20
N THR A 367 54.04 64.88 29.97
CA THR A 367 52.96 63.96 29.61
C THR A 367 51.60 64.64 29.75
N VAL A 368 50.61 64.09 29.04
CA VAL A 368 49.18 64.39 29.19
C VAL A 368 48.52 63.10 29.60
N ASP A 369 47.88 63.14 30.76
CA ASP A 369 47.28 61.97 31.36
C ASP A 369 45.84 61.81 30.91
N SER A 370 45.51 60.60 30.47
CA SER A 370 44.20 60.23 29.96
C SER A 370 43.94 58.78 30.32
N CYS A 371 42.69 58.46 30.59
CA CYS A 371 42.29 57.09 30.81
C CYS A 371 41.59 56.56 29.56
N ASP A 372 42.06 55.45 29.02
CA ASP A 372 41.43 54.71 27.91
C ASP A 372 40.69 53.49 28.43
N ALA A 373 39.46 53.29 27.95
CA ALA A 373 38.60 52.21 28.43
C ALA A 373 39.20 50.82 28.16
N GLY A 374 40.03 50.60 27.14
CA GLY A 374 40.62 49.27 26.89
C GLY A 374 41.77 48.94 27.85
N ASP A 375 42.68 49.88 28.07
CA ASP A 375 44.00 49.60 28.66
C ASP A 375 44.28 50.34 29.99
N GLY A 376 43.40 51.26 30.40
CA GLY A 376 43.43 51.95 31.70
C GLY A 376 44.16 53.28 31.66
N CYS A 377 44.92 53.60 32.71
CA CYS A 377 45.62 54.88 32.79
C CYS A 377 46.78 54.98 31.78
N HIS A 378 46.73 56.01 30.94
CA HIS A 378 47.80 56.37 30.03
C HIS A 378 48.36 57.74 30.36
N HIS A 379 49.67 57.79 30.51
CA HIS A 379 50.43 59.02 30.70
C HIS A 379 51.22 59.25 29.41
N ALA A 380 50.59 59.95 28.45
CA ALA A 380 51.10 60.04 27.09
C ALA A 380 52.05 61.24 26.95
N PRO A 381 53.29 61.09 26.46
CA PRO A 381 54.19 62.22 26.26
C PRO A 381 53.56 63.30 25.36
N ASP A 382 53.67 64.58 25.72
CA ASP A 382 53.13 65.69 24.95
C ASP A 382 53.59 65.57 23.48
N PRO A 383 52.65 65.47 22.52
CA PRO A 383 52.95 65.19 21.11
C PRO A 383 53.80 66.26 20.42
N ALA A 384 54.20 67.32 21.12
CA ALA A 384 55.19 68.27 20.64
C ALA A 384 56.65 67.74 20.56
N LEU A 385 57.04 66.61 21.19
CA LEU A 385 58.48 66.34 21.46
C LEU A 385 59.10 64.92 21.30
N ALA A 386 58.48 63.84 20.77
CA ALA A 386 59.14 62.49 20.77
C ALA A 386 59.18 61.72 19.41
N THR A 387 60.35 61.12 19.09
CA THR A 387 60.67 60.28 17.90
C THR A 387 61.35 58.94 18.29
N ALA A 388 61.13 57.84 17.53
CA ALA A 388 61.61 56.45 17.75
C ALA A 388 62.83 56.02 16.87
N TRP A 389 63.51 54.90 17.19
CA TRP A 389 64.77 54.36 16.56
C TRP A 389 64.65 52.88 16.11
N LEU A 390 65.45 52.43 15.12
CA LEU A 390 65.56 51.06 14.56
C LEU A 390 67.03 50.52 14.57
N PHE A 391 67.26 49.20 14.60
CA PHE A 391 68.58 48.55 14.39
C PHE A 391 68.49 47.38 13.37
N THR A 392 69.58 47.10 12.66
CA THR A 392 69.77 45.96 11.72
C THR A 392 71.06 45.18 12.06
N GLU A 393 71.05 43.84 11.94
CA GLU A 393 72.27 43.01 11.92
C GLU A 393 72.40 42.23 10.60
N ASP A 394 73.65 41.96 10.20
CA ASP A 394 74.12 41.66 8.83
C ASP A 394 73.76 40.26 8.25
N ASP A 395 72.91 39.45 8.87
CA ASP A 395 72.56 38.11 8.37
C ASP A 395 71.04 37.93 8.22
N GLY A 396 70.40 38.73 7.36
CA GLY A 396 69.17 38.39 6.62
C GLY A 396 67.85 38.13 7.38
N ASP A 397 67.84 38.02 8.71
CA ASP A 397 66.63 37.85 9.52
C ASP A 397 66.23 39.20 10.16
N VAL A 398 65.01 39.68 9.90
CA VAL A 398 64.45 40.87 10.57
C VAL A 398 63.76 40.44 11.87
N ILE A 399 64.28 40.86 13.02
CA ILE A 399 63.59 40.73 14.31
C ILE A 399 62.76 42.01 14.51
N VAL A 400 61.44 41.90 14.41
CA VAL A 400 60.51 42.96 14.83
C VAL A 400 60.20 42.73 16.31
N ALA A 401 60.69 43.62 17.18
CA ALA A 401 60.24 43.66 18.57
C ALA A 401 59.00 44.55 18.65
N VAL A 402 57.81 43.94 18.61
CA VAL A 402 56.58 44.58 19.09
C VAL A 402 56.45 44.19 20.55
N SER A 403 56.49 45.16 21.48
CA SER A 403 56.03 44.88 22.84
C SER A 403 54.53 44.65 22.76
N ALA A 404 54.10 43.44 23.12
CA ALA A 404 52.70 43.06 23.19
C ALA A 404 51.89 44.12 23.95
N THR A 405 50.81 44.59 23.32
CA THR A 405 49.62 45.07 24.03
C THR A 405 48.90 43.86 24.66
N PRO A 406 47.99 44.05 25.64
CA PRO A 406 47.60 43.00 26.58
C PRO A 406 46.74 41.86 26.03
N ASP A 407 46.21 41.95 24.80
CA ASP A 407 45.17 41.03 24.33
C ASP A 407 45.69 39.96 23.36
N ALA A 408 46.38 38.96 23.90
CA ALA A 408 46.53 37.66 23.25
C ALA A 408 45.88 36.55 24.12
N PRO A 409 45.08 35.64 23.55
CA PRO A 409 44.35 34.60 24.28
C PRO A 409 45.28 33.56 24.93
N ALA A 410 44.80 32.99 26.04
CA ALA A 410 45.54 32.12 26.93
C ALA A 410 45.96 30.79 26.27
N GLY A 411 47.27 30.61 26.04
CA GLY A 411 47.84 29.35 25.58
C GLY A 411 49.37 29.31 25.44
N LEU A 412 50.05 30.45 25.33
CA LEU A 412 51.51 30.49 25.20
C LEU A 412 52.16 30.80 26.56
N ALA A 413 53.04 29.91 27.02
CA ALA A 413 53.84 30.15 28.21
C ALA A 413 54.75 31.38 28.02
N ASN A 414 54.92 32.16 29.09
CA ASN A 414 55.87 33.27 29.17
C ASN A 414 57.25 32.87 28.61
N GLY A 415 57.65 33.53 27.51
CA GLY A 415 58.93 33.29 26.83
C GLY A 415 58.83 32.63 25.45
N ALA A 416 57.63 32.42 24.90
CA ALA A 416 57.49 31.97 23.52
C ALA A 416 57.86 33.08 22.53
N TYR A 417 58.95 32.88 21.79
CA TYR A 417 59.29 33.68 20.62
C TYR A 417 58.59 33.05 19.41
N LEU A 418 57.60 33.74 18.85
CA LEU A 418 57.06 33.35 17.55
C LEU A 418 58.07 33.79 16.49
N ARG A 419 58.68 32.81 15.81
CA ARG A 419 59.44 33.06 14.58
C ARG A 419 58.44 33.27 13.47
N TRP A 420 58.19 34.54 13.14
CA TRP A 420 57.43 34.89 11.96
C TRP A 420 58.34 34.77 10.74
N ARG A 421 57.92 33.98 9.74
CA ARG A 421 58.49 34.09 8.41
C ARG A 421 57.70 35.18 7.68
N VAL A 422 58.13 36.43 7.83
CA VAL A 422 57.52 37.55 7.10
C VAL A 422 58.02 37.50 5.67
N THR A 423 57.17 37.08 4.75
CA THR A 423 57.46 37.21 3.31
C THR A 423 57.14 38.65 2.91
N PHE A 424 58.18 39.47 2.73
CA PHE A 424 58.02 40.81 2.18
C PHE A 424 57.65 40.71 0.70
N ILE A 425 56.52 41.32 0.33
CA ILE A 425 56.14 41.54 -1.06
C ILE A 425 56.52 43.01 -1.40
N PRO A 426 57.49 43.24 -2.30
CA PRO A 426 57.87 44.59 -2.76
C PRO A 426 56.70 45.41 -3.32
N ALA A 427 56.63 46.67 -2.94
CA ALA A 427 55.55 47.62 -3.21
C ALA A 427 55.53 48.20 -4.65
N ASP A 428 56.05 47.47 -5.64
CA ASP A 428 56.30 48.03 -6.98
C ASP A 428 55.34 47.47 -8.05
N ALA A 429 54.08 47.22 -7.71
CA ALA A 429 53.00 47.10 -8.68
C ALA A 429 51.68 47.59 -8.09
N GLY A 430 51.05 48.53 -8.80
CA GLY A 430 49.85 49.29 -8.41
C GLY A 430 48.90 48.59 -7.45
N ASP A 431 48.88 49.08 -6.22
CA ASP A 431 48.10 48.60 -5.08
C ASP A 431 46.58 48.52 -5.34
N PRO A 432 45.97 47.33 -5.35
CA PRO A 432 44.52 47.14 -5.33
C PRO A 432 43.91 47.08 -3.91
N LEU A 433 44.69 47.31 -2.85
CA LEU A 433 44.24 47.39 -1.45
C LEU A 433 43.98 48.84 -0.96
N ALA A 434 44.22 49.84 -1.81
CA ALA A 434 44.01 51.26 -1.50
C ALA A 434 42.54 51.66 -1.21
N SER A 435 41.56 50.77 -1.35
CA SER A 435 40.13 51.03 -1.14
C SER A 435 39.49 50.36 0.10
N LEU A 436 40.26 49.63 0.93
CA LEU A 436 39.78 49.15 2.23
C LEU A 436 39.95 50.23 3.32
N PRO A 437 39.09 50.28 4.36
CA PRO A 437 39.24 51.23 5.45
C PRO A 437 40.55 50.97 6.22
N THR A 438 41.45 51.95 6.17
CA THR A 438 42.77 51.94 6.81
C THR A 438 42.70 52.05 8.34
N VAL A 439 43.42 51.20 9.06
CA VAL A 439 43.93 51.52 10.40
C VAL A 439 45.45 51.54 10.30
N GLY A 440 46.02 52.75 10.37
CA GLY A 440 47.37 53.03 9.90
C GLY A 440 48.47 52.84 10.94
N ALA A 441 49.60 52.31 10.50
CA ALA A 441 50.92 52.64 11.06
C ALA A 441 52.03 52.30 10.05
N SER A 442 52.98 53.23 9.82
CA SER A 442 54.13 53.09 8.89
C SER A 442 55.47 53.12 9.61
N VAL A 443 56.46 52.32 9.19
CA VAL A 443 57.84 52.37 9.72
C VAL A 443 58.88 51.99 8.64
N ALA A 444 59.93 52.81 8.47
CA ALA A 444 61.16 52.45 7.75
C ALA A 444 62.42 52.88 8.53
N ALA A 445 63.50 52.09 8.39
CA ALA A 445 64.73 52.11 9.18
C ALA A 445 65.67 53.30 8.90
N ALA A 446 66.41 53.75 9.92
CA ALA A 446 67.61 54.56 9.75
C ALA A 446 68.67 54.19 10.79
N ASP A 447 69.93 54.18 10.34
CA ASP A 447 71.12 54.07 11.16
C ASP A 447 71.69 55.47 11.48
N ALA A 448 72.36 55.57 12.63
CA ALA A 448 73.25 56.63 13.16
C ALA A 448 72.72 57.86 13.96
N LEU A 449 73.19 57.87 15.22
CA LEU A 449 73.25 58.83 16.35
C LEU A 449 74.06 60.14 16.08
N PRO A 450 74.30 61.05 17.05
CA PRO A 450 73.42 61.74 18.02
C PRO A 450 73.57 63.29 17.95
N GLY A 451 72.48 64.03 18.21
CA GLY A 451 72.51 65.46 18.57
C GLY A 451 72.12 66.45 17.46
N ALA A 452 70.83 66.66 17.24
CA ALA A 452 70.25 67.92 16.75
C ALA A 452 68.72 67.93 16.93
N SER A 453 68.19 69.15 17.04
CA SER A 453 66.79 69.58 17.10
C SER A 453 65.96 69.34 15.81
N CYS A 454 64.63 69.19 15.94
CA CYS A 454 63.57 69.22 14.88
C CYS A 454 63.52 68.05 13.87
N GLY A 455 62.35 67.79 13.26
CA GLY A 455 62.30 67.29 11.87
C GLY A 455 61.15 66.33 11.50
N ALA A 456 60.58 66.52 10.30
CA ALA A 456 59.37 65.85 9.78
C ALA A 456 59.66 64.87 8.61
N ARG A 457 58.73 63.92 8.43
CA ARG A 457 58.26 63.16 7.21
C ARG A 457 59.27 62.38 6.33
N ALA A 458 59.00 61.08 6.11
CA ALA A 458 58.42 60.48 4.86
C ALA A 458 58.09 58.97 5.06
N SER A 459 57.16 58.44 4.23
CA SER A 459 56.37 57.17 4.28
C SER A 459 57.15 55.86 4.01
N GLU A 460 56.70 54.64 4.36
CA GLU A 460 55.50 53.86 3.94
C GLU A 460 55.07 52.75 4.99
N PRO A 461 53.77 52.34 5.09
CA PRO A 461 53.28 51.27 5.98
C PRO A 461 53.15 49.86 5.36
N VAL A 462 53.35 48.82 6.20
CA VAL A 462 53.11 47.40 5.91
C VAL A 462 51.89 46.92 6.72
N THR A 463 50.99 46.15 6.09
CA THR A 463 49.70 45.67 6.65
C THR A 463 49.80 44.20 7.13
N VAL A 464 49.09 43.81 8.20
CA VAL A 464 49.03 42.42 8.74
C VAL A 464 47.55 41.98 8.86
N TYR A 465 47.25 40.72 8.53
CA TYR A 465 45.91 40.10 8.56
C TYR A 465 45.83 38.97 9.61
N GLU A 466 44.65 38.70 10.20
CA GLU A 466 44.41 37.60 11.14
C GLU A 466 44.22 36.24 10.41
N PRO A 467 44.80 35.13 10.92
CA PRO A 467 44.71 33.82 10.29
C PRO A 467 43.39 33.08 10.58
N LEU A 468 42.98 32.22 9.63
CA LEU A 468 41.86 31.28 9.78
C LEU A 468 42.09 30.30 10.95
N PRO A 469 41.03 29.89 11.67
CA PRO A 469 41.15 29.02 12.85
C PRO A 469 41.69 27.63 12.46
N CYS A 470 42.80 27.22 13.07
CA CYS A 470 43.40 25.90 12.87
C CYS A 470 43.07 24.98 14.06
N ASP A 471 42.38 23.87 13.81
CA ASP A 471 42.18 22.78 14.77
C ASP A 471 43.28 21.71 14.60
N PRO A 472 44.16 21.47 15.59
CA PRO A 472 45.19 20.46 15.52
C PRO A 472 44.59 19.05 15.64
N GLY A 473 44.08 18.53 14.52
CA GLY A 473 43.55 17.16 14.41
C GLY A 473 42.43 16.96 13.39
N ALA A 474 41.87 18.04 12.82
CA ALA A 474 40.85 17.96 11.78
C ALA A 474 41.48 18.11 10.39
N GLU A 475 41.14 17.24 9.44
CA GLU A 475 41.37 17.55 8.04
C GLU A 475 40.43 18.69 7.63
N ASN A 476 40.99 19.88 7.49
CA ASN A 476 40.23 21.02 6.99
C ASN A 476 40.09 20.85 5.47
N ALA A 477 38.89 20.50 5.03
CA ALA A 477 38.54 20.46 3.62
C ALA A 477 38.17 21.88 3.16
N PHE A 478 38.96 22.45 2.25
CA PHE A 478 38.72 23.74 1.63
C PHE A 478 38.33 23.59 0.16
N ASP A 479 37.51 24.51 -0.31
CA ASP A 479 37.22 24.79 -1.72
C ASP A 479 37.77 26.18 -2.11
N LEU A 480 37.47 26.67 -3.31
CA LEU A 480 37.84 28.04 -3.74
C LEU A 480 36.84 29.11 -3.27
N GLY A 481 35.94 28.77 -2.34
CA GLY A 481 34.88 29.63 -1.82
C GLY A 481 34.01 30.22 -2.93
N ALA A 482 33.88 31.54 -2.93
CA ALA A 482 33.13 32.28 -3.93
C ALA A 482 33.63 32.13 -5.39
N ALA A 483 34.84 31.59 -5.62
CA ALA A 483 35.33 31.27 -6.95
C ALA A 483 34.97 29.85 -7.42
N GLU A 484 34.33 29.04 -6.58
CA GLU A 484 33.85 27.71 -6.95
C GLU A 484 32.88 27.81 -8.14
N GLY A 485 33.09 26.95 -9.15
CA GLY A 485 32.26 26.93 -10.36
C GLY A 485 32.49 28.09 -11.33
N LEU A 486 33.36 29.05 -11.01
CA LEU A 486 33.74 30.15 -11.91
C LEU A 486 34.94 29.76 -12.77
N ASN A 487 34.97 30.27 -14.00
CA ASN A 487 36.19 30.29 -14.82
C ASN A 487 37.18 31.34 -14.32
N ALA A 488 36.69 32.47 -13.77
CA ALA A 488 37.54 33.47 -13.15
C ALA A 488 36.84 34.28 -12.05
N LEU A 489 37.59 34.58 -10.99
CA LEU A 489 37.33 35.63 -10.01
C LEU A 489 38.46 36.66 -10.08
N VAL A 490 38.16 37.86 -10.55
CA VAL A 490 39.12 38.98 -10.66
C VAL A 490 38.75 40.05 -9.63
N CYS A 491 39.63 40.28 -8.67
CA CYS A 491 39.40 41.22 -7.57
C CYS A 491 39.54 42.70 -7.94
N GLY A 492 40.11 42.96 -9.11
CA GLY A 492 40.39 44.27 -9.69
C GLY A 492 39.76 44.38 -11.08
N ASP A 493 40.48 45.05 -11.97
CA ASP A 493 40.09 45.19 -13.37
C ASP A 493 40.47 43.94 -14.18
N TYR A 494 39.70 43.67 -15.23
CA TYR A 494 40.06 42.72 -16.27
C TYR A 494 40.09 43.42 -17.62
N ASP A 495 41.30 43.63 -18.14
CA ASP A 495 41.55 44.14 -19.47
C ASP A 495 41.98 43.02 -20.43
N GLY A 496 41.39 42.98 -21.62
CA GLY A 496 41.82 42.07 -22.70
C GLY A 496 41.17 40.69 -22.71
N LEU A 497 40.04 40.48 -22.01
CA LEU A 497 39.27 39.23 -22.14
C LEU A 497 38.93 38.96 -23.62
N ARG A 498 39.39 37.82 -24.13
CA ARG A 498 39.02 37.33 -25.46
C ARG A 498 37.75 36.50 -25.37
N ASP A 499 37.83 35.32 -24.78
CA ASP A 499 36.71 34.40 -24.66
C ASP A 499 36.78 33.65 -23.32
N ALA A 500 35.64 33.46 -22.68
CA ALA A 500 35.45 32.63 -21.51
C ALA A 500 34.31 31.64 -21.76
N GLU A 501 34.62 30.34 -21.76
CA GLU A 501 33.63 29.28 -21.97
C GLU A 501 32.60 29.22 -20.82
N GLY A 502 33.01 29.58 -19.59
CA GLY A 502 32.19 29.57 -18.38
C GLY A 502 31.90 30.95 -17.78
N ALA A 503 31.31 30.94 -16.57
CA ALA A 503 30.94 32.15 -15.85
C ALA A 503 32.17 32.84 -15.25
N ILE A 504 32.20 34.18 -15.25
CA ILE A 504 33.28 34.97 -14.65
C ILE A 504 32.74 36.03 -13.68
N ALA A 505 33.56 36.42 -12.72
CA ALA A 505 33.28 37.46 -11.76
C ALA A 505 34.41 38.50 -11.77
N VAL A 506 34.06 39.78 -11.97
CA VAL A 506 35.01 40.90 -12.01
C VAL A 506 34.53 41.98 -11.04
N ALA A 507 35.32 42.25 -10.01
CA ALA A 507 34.95 43.16 -8.94
C ALA A 507 34.93 44.64 -9.38
N HIS A 508 35.75 45.01 -10.36
CA HIS A 508 35.83 46.37 -10.89
C HIS A 508 35.47 46.38 -12.39
N ASP A 509 36.28 47.01 -13.23
CA ASP A 509 35.95 47.24 -14.64
C ASP A 509 36.36 46.05 -15.53
N LEU A 510 35.52 45.75 -16.53
CA LEU A 510 35.78 44.72 -17.55
C LEU A 510 35.90 45.38 -18.94
N THR A 511 37.08 45.26 -19.55
CA THR A 511 37.38 45.80 -20.89
C THR A 511 37.79 44.66 -21.84
N PRO A 512 36.83 43.93 -22.44
CA PRO A 512 37.14 42.80 -23.31
C PRO A 512 37.55 43.23 -24.73
N PHE A 513 38.13 42.31 -25.49
CA PHE A 513 38.36 42.49 -26.94
C PHE A 513 37.04 42.55 -27.73
N GLN A 514 37.14 43.00 -28.97
CA GLN A 514 35.98 43.03 -29.88
C GLN A 514 35.57 41.63 -30.31
N GLY A 515 34.29 41.31 -30.16
CA GLY A 515 33.75 40.01 -30.51
C GLY A 515 33.93 38.95 -29.43
N PHE A 516 34.14 39.36 -28.17
CA PHE A 516 34.31 38.46 -27.04
C PHE A 516 33.10 37.55 -26.78
N ALA A 517 33.34 36.39 -26.17
CA ALA A 517 32.33 35.48 -25.69
C ALA A 517 32.44 35.20 -24.18
N ILE A 518 31.31 35.17 -23.44
CA ILE A 518 31.28 34.74 -22.02
C ILE A 518 30.16 33.73 -21.80
N GLY A 519 30.50 32.58 -21.22
CA GLY A 519 29.55 31.60 -20.71
C GLY A 519 28.87 30.72 -21.75
N GLU A 520 29.32 30.72 -23.02
CA GLU A 520 28.68 29.94 -24.10
C GLU A 520 28.54 28.46 -23.74
N LYS A 521 29.63 27.86 -23.25
CA LYS A 521 29.66 26.43 -22.91
C LYS A 521 28.92 26.17 -21.61
N ALA A 522 29.14 26.97 -20.56
CA ALA A 522 28.43 26.80 -19.30
C ALA A 522 26.91 26.93 -19.45
N ALA A 523 26.42 27.84 -20.28
CA ALA A 523 25.00 27.96 -20.58
C ALA A 523 24.47 26.76 -21.39
N SER A 524 25.27 26.25 -22.32
CA SER A 524 24.93 25.05 -23.09
C SER A 524 24.85 23.79 -22.22
N GLU A 525 25.75 23.66 -21.24
CA GLU A 525 25.82 22.54 -20.30
C GLU A 525 24.70 22.64 -19.25
N ALA A 526 24.40 23.85 -18.77
CA ALA A 526 23.26 24.10 -17.86
C ALA A 526 21.89 23.92 -18.53
N GLY A 527 21.82 23.87 -19.87
CA GLY A 527 20.59 23.70 -20.62
C GLY A 527 19.61 24.88 -20.50
N GLY A 528 20.10 26.06 -20.14
CA GLY A 528 19.27 27.24 -19.84
C GLY A 528 20.08 28.49 -19.48
N THR A 529 19.39 29.52 -18.99
CA THR A 529 20.01 30.80 -18.57
C THR A 529 20.80 30.61 -17.27
N ILE A 530 22.08 30.98 -17.28
CA ILE A 530 22.96 31.05 -16.10
C ILE A 530 23.26 32.51 -15.76
N VAL A 531 23.86 32.79 -14.60
CA VAL A 531 24.58 34.06 -14.42
C VAL A 531 25.96 33.90 -15.05
N ALA A 532 26.15 34.48 -16.23
CA ALA A 532 27.39 34.33 -17.00
C ALA A 532 28.45 35.36 -16.60
N LEU A 533 28.03 36.51 -16.06
CA LEU A 533 28.95 37.57 -15.63
C LEU A 533 28.45 38.21 -14.33
N TYR A 534 29.30 38.20 -13.31
CA TYR A 534 29.17 39.01 -12.11
C TYR A 534 30.07 40.23 -12.25
N LEU A 535 29.52 41.44 -12.10
CA LEU A 535 30.26 42.67 -12.38
C LEU A 535 30.03 43.74 -11.30
N GLY A 536 31.10 44.14 -10.62
CA GLY A 536 31.06 45.22 -9.63
C GLY A 536 31.24 46.62 -10.23
N GLY A 537 31.97 46.75 -11.33
CA GLY A 537 32.22 48.00 -12.06
C GLY A 537 31.54 48.09 -13.43
N THR A 538 32.22 48.74 -14.39
CA THR A 538 31.68 49.01 -15.72
C THR A 538 32.18 48.00 -16.76
N LEU A 539 31.26 47.51 -17.62
CA LEU A 539 31.60 46.79 -18.84
C LEU A 539 31.83 47.80 -19.97
N THR A 540 33.06 47.84 -20.51
CA THR A 540 33.43 48.70 -21.64
C THR A 540 33.74 47.86 -22.87
N ALA A 541 32.71 47.57 -23.68
CA ALA A 541 32.85 46.73 -24.87
C ALA A 541 32.09 47.30 -26.07
N SER A 542 32.62 47.08 -27.29
CA SER A 542 31.97 47.58 -28.52
C SER A 542 31.23 46.52 -29.34
N SER A 543 31.52 45.23 -29.14
CA SER A 543 30.80 44.09 -29.71
C SER A 543 31.17 42.81 -28.95
N GLY A 544 30.23 41.88 -28.83
CA GLY A 544 30.44 40.58 -28.16
C GLY A 544 29.14 39.86 -27.82
N GLN A 545 29.25 38.70 -27.20
CA GLN A 545 28.11 37.88 -26.77
C GLN A 545 28.32 37.35 -25.35
N ILE A 546 27.26 37.42 -24.54
CA ILE A 546 27.24 36.86 -23.18
C ILE A 546 26.05 35.89 -23.12
N TRP A 547 26.30 34.62 -22.83
CA TRP A 547 25.27 33.57 -22.80
C TRP A 547 24.69 33.41 -21.41
N GLY A 548 23.93 34.40 -20.96
CA GLY A 548 23.29 34.37 -19.66
C GLY A 548 23.02 35.75 -19.10
N ASP A 549 22.60 35.78 -17.85
CA ASP A 549 22.38 36.99 -17.09
C ASP A 549 23.71 37.66 -16.74
N VAL A 550 23.68 38.99 -16.72
CA VAL A 550 24.74 39.82 -16.16
C VAL A 550 24.25 40.38 -14.84
N ALA A 551 24.80 39.86 -13.74
CA ALA A 551 24.53 40.36 -12.40
C ALA A 551 25.46 41.53 -12.07
N HIS A 552 24.89 42.71 -11.77
CA HIS A 552 25.68 43.89 -11.49
C HIS A 552 25.19 44.68 -10.27
N ALA A 553 26.15 45.30 -9.55
CA ALA A 553 25.87 46.09 -8.35
C ALA A 553 25.48 47.56 -8.65
N LEU A 554 25.78 48.06 -9.86
CA LEU A 554 25.51 49.44 -10.24
C LEU A 554 24.02 49.72 -10.46
N ALA A 555 23.55 50.91 -10.07
CA ALA A 555 22.22 51.40 -10.43
C ALA A 555 22.08 51.52 -11.96
N ALA A 556 20.89 51.24 -12.50
CA ALA A 556 20.65 51.17 -13.96
C ALA A 556 21.07 52.40 -14.79
N ASP A 557 21.36 53.55 -14.16
CA ASP A 557 21.82 54.79 -14.79
C ASP A 557 23.30 55.16 -14.50
N ALA A 558 23.98 54.41 -13.62
CA ALA A 558 25.41 54.56 -13.35
C ALA A 558 26.22 53.64 -14.28
N ALA A 559 26.57 54.16 -15.44
CA ALA A 559 27.63 53.68 -16.35
C ALA A 559 27.66 52.17 -16.65
N LEU A 560 26.64 51.70 -17.37
CA LEU A 560 26.75 50.53 -18.24
C LEU A 560 27.05 51.02 -19.68
N HIS A 561 28.33 51.19 -20.04
CA HIS A 561 28.74 51.55 -21.41
C HIS A 561 28.77 50.31 -22.32
N VAL A 562 27.62 49.67 -22.45
CA VAL A 562 27.42 48.60 -23.42
C VAL A 562 27.12 49.23 -24.78
N ALA A 563 28.05 49.09 -25.73
CA ALA A 563 27.74 49.46 -27.10
C ALA A 563 26.56 48.62 -27.63
N ALA A 564 25.85 49.14 -28.63
CA ALA A 564 24.65 48.53 -29.18
C ALA A 564 24.83 47.09 -29.73
N ASP A 565 26.07 46.63 -29.90
CA ASP A 565 26.41 45.35 -30.54
C ASP A 565 26.89 44.26 -29.55
N VAL A 566 26.74 44.46 -28.24
CA VAL A 566 26.90 43.38 -27.23
C VAL A 566 25.54 42.74 -26.98
N ASN A 567 25.43 41.44 -27.22
CA ASN A 567 24.16 40.71 -27.13
C ASN A 567 24.14 39.75 -25.95
N LEU A 568 23.02 39.71 -25.22
CA LEU A 568 22.74 38.66 -24.26
C LEU A 568 22.03 37.49 -24.98
N ALA A 569 22.69 36.34 -25.03
CA ALA A 569 22.19 35.09 -25.58
C ALA A 569 21.57 34.20 -24.49
N ALA A 570 21.06 33.03 -24.86
CA ALA A 570 20.48 32.05 -23.94
C ALA A 570 19.37 32.61 -23.00
N GLY A 571 18.65 33.65 -23.42
CA GLY A 571 17.58 34.26 -22.62
C GLY A 571 18.08 35.26 -21.55
N GLY A 572 19.35 35.62 -21.59
CA GLY A 572 20.01 36.48 -20.60
C GLY A 572 19.42 37.88 -20.47
N SER A 573 19.49 38.40 -19.25
CA SER A 573 19.03 39.73 -18.85
C SER A 573 20.09 40.47 -18.04
N TRP A 574 20.00 41.80 -18.04
CA TRP A 574 20.74 42.64 -17.10
C TRP A 574 20.02 42.61 -15.76
N VAL A 575 20.65 42.04 -14.73
CA VAL A 575 20.07 41.83 -13.41
C VAL A 575 20.82 42.70 -12.40
N GLN A 576 20.16 43.74 -11.91
CA GLN A 576 20.70 44.53 -10.80
C GLN A 576 20.54 43.75 -9.50
N ALA A 577 21.61 43.11 -9.05
CA ALA A 577 21.64 42.30 -7.85
C ALA A 577 23.07 42.29 -7.28
N THR A 578 23.19 41.99 -5.99
CA THR A 578 24.48 41.75 -5.32
C THR A 578 24.62 40.27 -4.94
N PRO A 579 24.54 39.32 -5.89
CA PRO A 579 24.59 37.91 -5.57
C PRO A 579 25.99 37.43 -5.15
N LEU A 580 27.03 38.25 -5.34
CA LEU A 580 28.41 37.96 -4.95
C LEU A 580 28.99 39.15 -4.17
N ASP A 581 29.48 38.91 -2.95
CA ASP A 581 30.25 39.89 -2.17
C ASP A 581 31.72 39.82 -2.57
N PHE A 582 32.14 40.70 -3.46
CA PHE A 582 33.52 40.77 -3.95
C PHE A 582 34.54 41.08 -2.84
N ALA A 583 34.16 41.81 -1.79
CA ALA A 583 35.08 42.16 -0.70
C ALA A 583 35.43 40.93 0.12
N SER A 584 34.41 40.15 0.52
CA SER A 584 34.61 38.86 1.21
C SER A 584 35.32 37.86 0.30
N ALA A 585 34.80 37.64 -0.91
CA ALA A 585 35.34 36.65 -1.85
C ALA A 585 36.84 36.84 -2.12
N CYS A 586 37.28 38.09 -2.25
CA CYS A 586 38.69 38.41 -2.48
C CYS A 586 39.54 38.37 -1.20
N ALA A 587 38.98 38.68 -0.03
CA ALA A 587 39.67 38.49 1.25
C ALA A 587 39.89 37.00 1.53
N ASP A 588 38.86 36.18 1.31
CA ASP A 588 38.90 34.72 1.52
C ASP A 588 39.91 34.06 0.58
N ALA A 589 39.93 34.45 -0.70
CA ALA A 589 40.92 33.95 -1.66
C ALA A 589 42.37 34.29 -1.25
N ARG A 590 42.60 35.51 -0.73
CA ARG A 590 43.91 35.95 -0.22
C ARG A 590 44.35 35.15 0.99
N LEU A 591 43.44 34.94 1.96
CA LEU A 591 43.71 34.12 3.14
C LEU A 591 43.98 32.66 2.75
N LEU A 592 43.19 32.10 1.85
CA LEU A 592 43.40 30.74 1.33
C LEU A 592 44.76 30.61 0.63
N SER A 593 45.14 31.58 -0.22
CA SER A 593 46.42 31.56 -0.92
C SER A 593 47.61 31.58 0.05
N LEU A 594 47.57 32.44 1.09
CA LEU A 594 48.59 32.48 2.13
C LEU A 594 48.63 31.18 2.94
N PHE A 595 47.46 30.70 3.39
CA PHE A 595 47.33 29.48 4.17
C PHE A 595 47.89 28.26 3.42
N LEU A 596 47.56 28.11 2.12
CA LEU A 596 48.11 27.05 1.29
C LEU A 596 49.61 27.22 1.08
N GLY A 597 50.10 28.46 0.95
CA GLY A 597 51.53 28.77 0.80
C GLY A 597 52.38 28.31 1.97
N ASP A 598 51.81 28.31 3.18
CA ASP A 598 52.44 27.85 4.42
C ASP A 598 52.19 26.35 4.70
N ALA A 599 51.44 25.64 3.85
CA ALA A 599 51.19 24.22 4.01
C ALA A 599 52.46 23.38 3.80
N GLU A 600 52.72 22.46 4.74
CA GLU A 600 53.85 21.54 4.65
C GLU A 600 53.70 20.60 3.44
N PRO A 601 54.74 20.43 2.61
CA PRO A 601 54.68 19.52 1.47
C PRO A 601 54.44 18.07 1.91
N THR A 602 53.41 17.43 1.36
CA THR A 602 53.11 16.01 1.62
C THR A 602 53.86 15.07 0.69
N ALA A 603 54.44 15.61 -0.39
CA ALA A 603 55.22 14.87 -1.37
C ALA A 603 56.68 15.37 -1.46
N PRO A 604 57.61 14.56 -1.99
CA PRO A 604 59.02 14.95 -2.13
C PRO A 604 59.19 16.24 -2.94
N SER A 605 60.26 16.98 -2.64
CA SER A 605 60.59 18.22 -3.33
C SER A 605 60.74 18.01 -4.85
N ALA A 606 60.32 19.03 -5.59
CA ALA A 606 60.30 19.03 -7.04
C ALA A 606 61.67 18.69 -7.63
N ALA A 607 61.69 17.77 -8.60
CA ALA A 607 62.92 17.37 -9.26
C ALA A 607 63.04 18.12 -10.60
N ALA A 608 63.89 19.15 -10.66
CA ALA A 608 64.15 19.91 -11.89
C ALA A 608 65.24 19.25 -12.76
N TRP A 609 64.89 18.88 -14.00
CA TRP A 609 65.81 18.28 -14.96
C TRP A 609 65.54 18.81 -16.37
N TYR A 610 66.52 19.48 -16.98
CA TYR A 610 66.53 19.84 -18.41
C TYR A 610 65.22 20.48 -18.92
N GLY A 611 64.68 21.48 -18.21
CA GLY A 611 63.46 22.18 -18.61
C GLY A 611 62.17 21.45 -18.24
N THR A 612 62.21 20.49 -17.31
CA THR A 612 61.02 19.88 -16.71
C THR A 612 61.15 19.89 -15.19
N VAL A 613 60.11 20.36 -14.51
CA VAL A 613 59.93 20.26 -13.06
C VAL A 613 58.96 19.12 -12.82
N LEU A 614 59.46 18.00 -12.28
CA LEU A 614 58.68 16.80 -12.04
C LEU A 614 58.17 16.76 -10.60
N LEU A 615 56.85 16.66 -10.44
CA LEU A 615 56.13 16.52 -9.18
C LEU A 615 55.47 15.12 -9.16
N VAL A 616 55.82 14.31 -8.17
CA VAL A 616 55.26 12.96 -8.01
C VAL A 616 54.70 12.83 -6.61
N GLY A 617 53.39 12.65 -6.52
CA GLY A 617 52.68 12.35 -5.29
C GLY A 617 52.01 10.97 -5.38
N ASP A 618 51.86 10.31 -4.24
CA ASP A 618 51.24 9.00 -4.08
C ASP A 618 50.05 9.01 -3.12
N GLU A 619 49.71 10.18 -2.55
CA GLU A 619 48.57 10.32 -1.65
C GLU A 619 47.24 10.26 -2.44
N PRO A 620 46.27 9.44 -2.00
CA PRO A 620 44.98 9.30 -2.69
C PRO A 620 44.06 10.51 -2.49
N GLY A 621 44.35 11.37 -1.51
CA GLY A 621 43.63 12.62 -1.22
C GLY A 621 44.32 13.83 -1.85
N THR A 622 44.87 14.70 -1.01
CA THR A 622 45.57 15.91 -1.46
C THR A 622 47.09 15.75 -1.40
N ASN A 623 47.76 16.13 -2.48
CA ASN A 623 49.21 16.15 -2.62
C ASN A 623 49.68 17.60 -2.66
N VAL A 624 50.45 18.03 -1.66
CA VAL A 624 50.99 19.39 -1.54
C VAL A 624 52.44 19.38 -1.99
N PHE A 625 52.76 20.24 -2.95
CA PHE A 625 54.10 20.42 -3.50
C PHE A 625 54.58 21.85 -3.28
N ALA A 626 55.86 22.00 -2.97
CA ALA A 626 56.55 23.29 -3.02
C ALA A 626 57.51 23.32 -4.22
N VAL A 627 57.42 24.38 -5.02
CA VAL A 627 58.27 24.62 -6.20
C VAL A 627 58.90 26.00 -6.08
N ASP A 628 60.21 26.09 -6.27
CA ASP A 628 60.88 27.39 -6.34
C ASP A 628 60.53 28.08 -7.67
N ALA A 629 60.08 29.33 -7.64
CA ALA A 629 59.77 30.11 -8.82
C ALA A 629 60.96 30.19 -9.80
N ALA A 630 62.20 30.14 -9.29
CA ALA A 630 63.42 30.11 -10.12
C ALA A 630 63.50 28.88 -11.03
N ASP A 631 62.92 27.75 -10.62
CA ASP A 631 62.88 26.52 -11.43
C ASP A 631 61.85 26.60 -12.57
N LEU A 632 60.97 27.60 -12.52
CA LEU A 632 59.91 27.83 -13.50
C LEU A 632 60.23 28.95 -14.50
N VAL A 633 61.41 29.57 -14.40
CA VAL A 633 61.83 30.65 -15.29
C VAL A 633 62.24 30.11 -16.67
N GLY A 634 61.70 30.72 -17.72
CA GLY A 634 62.03 30.39 -19.11
C GLY A 634 61.17 29.26 -19.68
N ASN A 635 61.75 28.38 -20.50
CA ASN A 635 61.00 27.29 -21.11
C ASN A 635 60.96 26.08 -20.17
N VAL A 636 59.80 25.81 -19.59
CA VAL A 636 59.64 24.79 -18.56
C VAL A 636 58.39 23.94 -18.81
N THR A 637 58.46 22.66 -18.50
CA THR A 637 57.28 21.81 -18.36
C THR A 637 57.08 21.52 -16.88
N LEU A 638 55.91 21.79 -16.34
CA LEU A 638 55.52 21.35 -15.00
C LEU A 638 54.79 20.01 -15.15
N ASP A 639 55.42 18.90 -14.78
CA ASP A 639 54.89 17.54 -14.93
C ASP A 639 54.35 17.06 -13.58
N VAL A 640 53.03 17.07 -13.42
CA VAL A 640 52.32 16.72 -12.19
C VAL A 640 51.77 15.29 -12.30
N ARG A 641 52.23 14.42 -11.41
CA ARG A 641 51.83 13.00 -11.37
C ARG A 641 51.29 12.64 -10.00
N VAL A 642 49.99 12.44 -9.92
CA VAL A 642 49.29 12.04 -8.69
C VAL A 642 48.28 10.94 -9.00
N PRO A 643 47.75 10.21 -8.00
CA PRO A 643 46.73 9.19 -8.24
C PRO A 643 45.46 9.76 -8.92
N ALA A 644 44.69 8.89 -9.57
CA ALA A 644 43.45 9.32 -10.22
C ALA A 644 42.40 9.79 -9.21
N GLY A 645 41.89 11.00 -9.42
CA GLY A 645 40.94 11.66 -8.51
C GLY A 645 41.58 12.36 -7.31
N ALA A 646 42.92 12.34 -7.18
CA ALA A 646 43.64 13.07 -6.14
C ALA A 646 43.80 14.56 -6.53
N THR A 647 43.73 15.45 -5.53
CA THR A 647 43.98 16.89 -5.71
C THR A 647 45.48 17.17 -5.58
N ALA A 648 46.03 17.99 -6.48
CA ALA A 648 47.40 18.50 -6.37
C ALA A 648 47.38 20.01 -6.09
N VAL A 649 47.99 20.42 -4.97
CA VAL A 649 48.25 21.83 -4.65
C VAL A 649 49.74 22.10 -4.88
N VAL A 650 50.05 22.96 -5.85
CA VAL A 650 51.42 23.34 -6.20
C VAL A 650 51.67 24.76 -5.73
N ASN A 651 52.35 24.91 -4.59
CA ASN A 651 52.79 26.19 -4.07
C ASN A 651 54.07 26.63 -4.79
N VAL A 652 53.96 27.69 -5.60
CA VAL A 652 55.11 28.32 -6.24
C VAL A 652 55.66 29.40 -5.31
N LEU A 653 56.81 29.11 -4.69
CA LEU A 653 57.46 29.95 -3.71
C LEU A 653 58.62 30.72 -4.37
N GLY A 654 58.66 32.03 -4.20
CA GLY A 654 59.65 32.90 -4.81
C GLY A 654 59.17 34.35 -4.82
N GLY A 655 60.03 35.30 -5.16
CA GLY A 655 59.78 36.74 -5.05
C GLY A 655 58.52 37.27 -5.77
N PRO A 656 58.23 38.58 -5.67
CA PRO A 656 56.97 39.18 -6.14
C PRO A 656 56.71 39.04 -7.64
N GLU A 657 57.77 38.95 -8.43
CA GLU A 657 57.72 38.89 -9.89
C GLU A 657 58.04 37.48 -10.36
N ILE A 658 57.06 36.82 -10.97
CA ILE A 658 57.20 35.46 -11.49
C ILE A 658 56.88 35.48 -12.99
N ALA A 659 57.75 34.91 -13.80
CA ALA A 659 57.61 34.90 -15.25
C ALA A 659 57.79 33.50 -15.84
N PHE A 660 56.71 32.97 -16.43
CA PHE A 660 56.70 31.75 -17.21
C PHE A 660 56.97 32.08 -18.69
N GLY A 661 57.96 31.41 -19.29
CA GLY A 661 58.31 31.57 -20.69
C GLY A 661 57.38 30.76 -21.62
N GLN A 662 57.92 29.72 -22.26
CA GLN A 662 57.15 28.82 -23.13
C GLN A 662 57.10 27.44 -22.52
N GLY A 663 55.92 26.83 -22.44
CA GLY A 663 55.81 25.58 -21.71
C GLY A 663 54.41 25.03 -21.62
N GLU A 664 54.25 24.05 -20.74
CA GLU A 664 52.95 23.44 -20.45
C GLU A 664 52.94 22.82 -19.05
N ILE A 665 51.74 22.68 -18.49
CA ILE A 665 51.48 21.77 -17.38
C ILE A 665 51.05 20.43 -17.98
N ARG A 666 51.86 19.39 -17.76
CA ARG A 666 51.52 18.01 -18.10
C ARG A 666 50.94 17.32 -16.88
N LEU A 667 49.80 16.68 -17.07
CA LEU A 667 49.10 15.95 -16.02
C LEU A 667 49.14 14.45 -16.30
N SER A 668 49.39 13.67 -15.25
CA SER A 668 49.27 12.21 -15.28
C SER A 668 48.53 11.74 -14.03
N GLY A 669 47.38 11.10 -14.22
CA GLY A 669 46.52 10.61 -13.14
C GLY A 669 45.49 11.64 -12.68
N ALA A 670 45.88 12.90 -12.47
CA ALA A 670 44.93 14.01 -12.30
C ALA A 670 44.47 14.62 -13.65
N ASP A 671 43.36 15.35 -13.60
CA ASP A 671 42.90 16.27 -14.64
C ASP A 671 43.02 17.73 -14.16
N ALA A 672 42.78 18.69 -15.06
CA ALA A 672 42.98 20.11 -14.77
C ALA A 672 42.05 20.64 -13.64
N ALA A 673 40.90 20.01 -13.43
CA ALA A 673 39.95 20.37 -12.37
C ALA A 673 40.45 20.01 -10.96
N HIS A 674 41.49 19.17 -10.86
CA HIS A 674 42.07 18.71 -9.60
C HIS A 674 43.50 19.22 -9.37
N VAL A 675 43.97 20.19 -10.16
CA VAL A 675 45.29 20.81 -9.95
C VAL A 675 45.12 22.29 -9.69
N LEU A 676 45.60 22.75 -8.52
CA LEU A 676 45.66 24.15 -8.12
C LEU A 676 47.11 24.59 -8.03
N VAL A 677 47.49 25.60 -8.81
CA VAL A 677 48.80 26.26 -8.69
C VAL A 677 48.60 27.55 -7.91
N ASN A 678 49.16 27.58 -6.70
CA ASN A 678 49.05 28.69 -5.76
C ASN A 678 50.32 29.55 -5.80
N PHE A 679 50.15 30.86 -5.86
CA PHE A 679 51.22 31.86 -5.91
C PHE A 679 51.08 32.81 -4.70
N PRO A 680 51.43 32.36 -3.49
CA PRO A 680 51.14 33.08 -2.24
C PRO A 680 51.86 34.43 -2.11
N GLY A 681 53.00 34.60 -2.77
CA GLY A 681 53.84 35.80 -2.65
C GLY A 681 53.94 36.66 -3.92
N ALA A 682 53.22 36.33 -4.99
CA ALA A 682 53.33 37.04 -6.27
C ALA A 682 52.46 38.30 -6.33
N THR A 683 53.02 39.42 -6.79
CA THR A 683 52.27 40.63 -7.20
C THR A 683 52.22 40.81 -8.69
N ASP A 684 53.15 40.21 -9.42
CA ASP A 684 53.23 40.28 -10.87
C ASP A 684 53.52 38.90 -11.41
N LEU A 685 52.54 38.36 -12.13
CA LEU A 685 52.62 37.05 -12.74
C LEU A 685 52.55 37.21 -14.25
N THR A 686 53.68 37.02 -14.93
CA THR A 686 53.72 37.04 -16.40
C THR A 686 53.68 35.62 -16.93
N ILE A 687 52.68 35.31 -17.75
CA ILE A 687 52.59 34.04 -18.46
C ILE A 687 52.70 34.31 -19.96
N GLY A 688 53.77 33.78 -20.56
CA GLY A 688 54.08 33.88 -21.98
C GLY A 688 53.14 33.04 -22.86
N ALA A 689 53.70 32.15 -23.69
CA ALA A 689 52.89 31.14 -24.39
C ALA A 689 53.08 29.81 -23.67
N PHE A 690 52.39 29.70 -22.55
CA PHE A 690 52.42 28.55 -21.66
C PHE A 690 51.03 27.93 -21.68
N GLN A 691 50.91 26.61 -21.87
CA GLN A 691 49.63 25.93 -21.76
C GLN A 691 49.34 25.64 -20.30
N PHE A 692 48.41 26.40 -19.71
CA PHE A 692 48.13 26.34 -18.29
C PHE A 692 46.95 25.40 -18.02
N ASN A 693 47.25 24.10 -17.89
CA ASN A 693 46.27 23.05 -17.63
C ASN A 693 46.07 22.83 -16.13
N ALA A 694 45.66 23.87 -15.41
CA ALA A 694 45.39 23.85 -13.98
C ALA A 694 44.61 25.11 -13.58
N SER A 695 44.02 25.08 -12.39
CA SER A 695 43.51 26.29 -11.74
C SER A 695 44.64 27.12 -11.15
N LEU A 696 44.48 28.44 -11.14
CA LEU A 696 45.49 29.42 -10.77
C LEU A 696 44.96 30.29 -9.62
N LEU A 697 45.63 30.25 -8.47
CA LEU A 697 45.33 31.09 -7.31
C LEU A 697 46.49 32.06 -7.07
N ALA A 698 46.32 33.31 -7.49
CA ALA A 698 47.29 34.40 -7.32
C ALA A 698 46.56 35.71 -6.94
N PRO A 699 45.84 35.75 -5.81
CA PRO A 699 44.88 36.81 -5.48
C PRO A 699 45.53 38.16 -5.10
N PHE A 700 46.87 38.19 -5.02
CA PHE A 700 47.68 39.40 -4.87
C PHE A 700 48.30 39.88 -6.18
N ALA A 701 48.26 39.06 -7.24
CA ALA A 701 49.00 39.32 -8.47
C ALA A 701 48.16 39.99 -9.56
N THR A 702 48.79 40.91 -10.28
CA THR A 702 48.41 41.23 -11.66
C THR A 702 48.92 40.12 -12.57
N LEU A 703 47.99 39.41 -13.21
CA LEU A 703 48.30 38.39 -14.20
C LEU A 703 48.41 39.03 -15.58
N HIS A 704 49.62 39.06 -16.13
CA HIS A 704 49.90 39.42 -17.52
C HIS A 704 49.94 38.16 -18.37
N TYR A 705 48.87 37.89 -19.12
CA TYR A 705 48.78 36.69 -19.97
C TYR A 705 48.90 37.07 -21.44
N SER A 706 50.01 36.69 -22.09
CA SER A 706 50.27 37.19 -23.43
C SER A 706 49.32 36.58 -24.46
N HIS A 707 49.27 35.25 -24.58
CA HIS A 707 48.41 34.49 -25.49
C HIS A 707 48.32 33.02 -25.05
N GLY A 708 47.15 32.39 -25.16
CA GLY A 708 46.97 30.95 -24.99
C GLY A 708 45.74 30.58 -24.16
N ASP A 709 45.61 29.29 -23.89
CA ASP A 709 44.47 28.71 -23.21
C ASP A 709 44.82 28.43 -21.74
N LEU A 710 43.89 28.79 -20.86
CA LEU A 710 43.92 28.38 -19.45
C LEU A 710 42.72 27.47 -19.19
N HIS A 711 43.00 26.22 -18.83
CA HIS A 711 42.00 25.20 -18.50
C HIS A 711 41.90 25.10 -16.98
N GLY A 712 41.02 25.90 -16.38
CA GLY A 712 41.10 26.16 -14.94
C GLY A 712 40.16 27.26 -14.45
N THR A 713 40.03 27.34 -13.12
CA THR A 713 39.55 28.53 -12.41
C THR A 713 40.73 29.48 -12.17
N VAL A 714 40.54 30.77 -12.46
CA VAL A 714 41.57 31.81 -12.26
C VAL A 714 41.12 32.75 -11.15
N VAL A 715 41.95 32.93 -10.11
CA VAL A 715 41.70 33.88 -9.03
C VAL A 715 42.88 34.84 -8.92
N VAL A 716 42.67 36.11 -9.29
CA VAL A 716 43.76 37.11 -9.41
C VAL A 716 43.37 38.50 -8.91
N ALA A 717 44.36 39.31 -8.54
CA ALA A 717 44.13 40.70 -8.16
C ALA A 717 43.72 41.56 -9.37
N ARG A 718 44.36 41.36 -10.52
CA ARG A 718 44.04 42.01 -11.81
C ARG A 718 44.39 41.03 -12.92
N LEU A 719 43.68 41.12 -14.04
CA LEU A 719 44.02 40.35 -15.24
C LEU A 719 44.20 41.29 -16.43
N ASP A 720 45.37 41.20 -17.07
CA ASP A 720 45.72 41.95 -18.28
C ASP A 720 46.22 40.98 -19.35
N GLY A 721 45.45 40.81 -20.44
CA GLY A 721 45.94 40.16 -21.65
C GLY A 721 44.99 39.17 -22.32
N ASP A 722 45.48 38.61 -23.43
CA ASP A 722 44.72 37.77 -24.38
C ASP A 722 44.72 36.31 -23.92
N VAL A 723 43.91 35.99 -22.91
CA VAL A 723 43.70 34.61 -22.43
C VAL A 723 42.31 34.11 -22.82
N GLU A 724 42.27 32.88 -23.32
CA GLU A 724 41.04 32.13 -23.51
C GLU A 724 40.81 31.23 -22.29
N LEU A 725 39.73 31.48 -21.55
CA LEU A 725 39.38 30.72 -20.36
C LEU A 725 38.48 29.54 -20.76
N ARG A 726 38.99 28.33 -20.58
CA ARG A 726 38.32 27.08 -20.97
C ARG A 726 37.60 26.47 -19.77
N ALA A 727 36.38 25.99 -19.96
CA ALA A 727 35.53 25.50 -18.85
C ALA A 727 35.75 24.01 -18.54
N ASP A 728 36.52 23.28 -19.34
CA ASP A 728 36.82 21.85 -19.16
C ASP A 728 37.81 21.55 -18.02
N GLY A 729 38.26 22.58 -17.28
CA GLY A 729 39.16 22.45 -16.13
C GLY A 729 38.76 23.25 -14.90
N ILE A 730 37.51 23.76 -14.80
CA ILE A 730 37.04 24.48 -13.61
C ILE A 730 37.34 23.66 -12.36
N PHE A 731 37.89 24.30 -11.33
CA PHE A 731 38.35 23.59 -10.14
C PHE A 731 37.19 22.89 -9.43
N GLY A 732 37.34 21.58 -9.21
CA GLY A 732 36.39 20.75 -8.48
C GLY A 732 37.06 19.79 -7.49
N GLY A 733 38.36 19.94 -7.27
CA GLY A 733 39.10 19.15 -6.30
C GLY A 733 38.82 19.59 -4.86
N THR A 734 38.85 18.65 -3.92
CA THR A 734 38.83 18.96 -2.48
C THR A 734 40.25 19.19 -2.00
N ILE A 735 40.49 20.29 -1.27
CA ILE A 735 41.80 20.62 -0.70
C ILE A 735 41.81 20.23 0.77
N ALA A 736 42.45 19.12 1.11
CA ALA A 736 42.67 18.70 2.49
C ALA A 736 44.16 18.89 2.83
N VAL A 737 44.48 19.89 3.65
CA VAL A 737 45.86 20.15 4.06
C VAL A 737 45.97 20.21 5.58
N VAL A 738 47.01 19.55 6.11
CA VAL A 738 47.36 19.60 7.53
C VAL A 738 48.56 20.54 7.65
N THR A 739 48.35 21.73 8.20
CA THR A 739 49.45 22.57 8.68
C THR A 739 49.82 22.09 10.08
N GLY A 740 51.10 21.83 10.32
CA GLY A 740 51.58 21.45 11.64
C GLY A 740 51.41 22.62 12.62
N CYS A 741 50.44 22.56 13.52
CA CYS A 741 50.36 23.44 14.69
C CYS A 741 51.38 23.03 15.78
N GLU A 742 52.47 22.35 15.42
CA GLU A 742 53.44 21.81 16.38
C GLU A 742 54.63 22.76 16.57
N GLY A 743 54.56 23.57 17.63
CA GLY A 743 55.74 24.16 18.23
C GLY A 743 56.46 23.13 19.11
N GLU A 744 57.41 22.38 18.56
CA GLU A 744 58.41 21.69 19.40
C GLU A 744 59.50 22.72 19.78
N PRO A 745 59.75 23.00 21.08
CA PRO A 745 60.82 23.92 21.45
C PRO A 745 62.19 23.26 21.18
N PRO A 746 63.19 23.99 20.64
CA PRO A 746 64.51 23.43 20.42
C PRO A 746 65.13 23.04 21.77
N ALA A 747 65.75 21.86 21.81
CA ALA A 747 66.49 21.38 22.98
C ALA A 747 67.53 22.42 23.44
N GLU A 748 67.53 22.74 24.73
CA GLU A 748 68.53 23.62 25.35
C GLU A 748 69.97 23.13 25.07
N ASP A 749 70.70 23.84 24.21
CA ASP A 749 72.16 23.83 24.24
C ASP A 749 72.63 24.65 25.45
N THR A 750 72.92 23.92 26.53
CA THR A 750 73.62 24.45 27.69
C THR A 750 75.11 24.59 27.40
N SER A 751 75.51 25.64 26.69
CA SER A 751 76.91 26.07 26.68
C SER A 751 77.05 27.60 26.78
N GLY A 752 77.13 28.07 28.04
CA GLY A 752 77.27 29.48 28.36
C GLY A 752 78.64 30.09 28.08
N ARG A 753 78.63 31.37 27.69
CA ARG A 753 79.43 32.45 28.31
C ARG A 753 79.03 33.82 27.82
#